data_AF-A0A2E9IN88-F1
#
_entry.id   AF-A0A2E9IN88-F1
#
_cell.length_a   1.000
_cell.length_b   1.000
_cell.length_c   1.000
_cell.angle_alpha   90.00
_cell.angle_beta   90.00
_cell.angle_gamma   90.00
#
_symmetry.space_group_name_H-M   'P 1'
#
loop_
_entity.id
_entity.type
_entity.pdbx_description
1 polymer ?
#
loop_
_entity_poly.entity_id
_entity_poly.type
_entity_poly.pdbx_seq_one_letter_code
_entity_poly.pdbx_strand_id
1 'polypeptide(L)'
;MDFTTQLGLDPNTAAYAQDEQSLLEYVNLKLTSIGQPTFEDVSDSRFSSLSKSLLASYQEKSRLLADYLPPCDQRVQGFLAEYFSDLDLSEMPHLPNNTLILDRHGVARTLSLPAKGDHFSSEIIDSYRIQQGVLHNPKSDRRTTKGVFHVTEGGLPIPNDKKAVPKLAAARLFAKALKGAPESLQTLPFLANQEEKARAWVSLLLRPVVVPEVDGFSQEKTMEVRFFAPGNLVCNLDFVESIFGNAGDPFIADNDAALDPAHWTGHSGCVILAPHLMGTTKKELGLPNIKDATERQIRDGMCWEQEDELYNDGGAFKITCRDERGVVVTAIADNYFGYCKKEVKTQIGYSANLNGLAEEEHAGGTLAFTGYDLGEDFQLSQYYPVVDQTFDGVAARYSDRIDIKPQGYAIDKTFKNIIYIPEDARIELNSQRISWSKEGEPQEIKLLPGNTYVLPSGYKVEMMKPAEGRRWRLVGYTAESRVCHKPCTVSGGGKSEISKPITDAIISGPVFVRDFEGDFDLAEEIINKEYGQRFLDESKNKTKGRPLLSNERSLGSVIKLLTPSKSEYTEEFNTWLKSIPQQVKELVLIIKRFYKEDWGSDWRKRFSVDLINGESGNILRYREQQMLTQYLRIGYTENGSWRTFGLRKDFIPAAKISLEDDITASVVAPSSQLSSLPPGWSLPSAKFVHNCEYRFFQRPDDAIIRGYDKGAEQDLSSFGSFLSNYEPLDREFAKNETEDAIRFGQYTEPMRDMVLDFSYGNSPDYYSTNAYPRIVDGSPTKNPRYLQVRPDLKDPRAVYLAEMSSRLFRRQDSQSALLRPVTSILPGRRNNPAEPDAGVKPLCVFSPIHHMELPELFMEYIASITGKSPSTTGAGSEGALTKGPFNALPPIYDMNNALVSYLATDQPVFITAAGYVGPNFRVDHDISLLVPEIWCRLKDQETDPKWMLDHGYLEKVEDFEHNGKKVLASRIGYRITAKFVRIFFGRVFNNPTSVLDEQMLKPELQDMDTFVEGMETIIAAHKQAAENYFADGSIEDACPPLKALLHIMKDGHYEGEGLDSAKVRELFTRESMLASDWYAERLQSQQSHDIAMWKNNVQYLQNFLQRESHSGVAKRLNIESRLTAAKEELDKVSSKKYLETLVGTLGRQPIEK
;
A
#
# COMPACT_ATOMS: atom_id res chain seq x y z
N MET A 1 -8.81 -8.38 -18.73
CA MET A 1 -9.15 -9.21 -17.57
C MET A 1 -10.65 -9.42 -17.51
N ASP A 2 -11.12 -10.65 -17.33
CA ASP A 2 -12.53 -10.96 -17.06
C ASP A 2 -12.74 -11.02 -15.54
N PHE A 3 -13.43 -10.02 -15.00
CA PHE A 3 -13.61 -9.87 -13.54
C PHE A 3 -14.36 -11.05 -12.92
N THR A 4 -15.30 -11.67 -13.64
CA THR A 4 -16.08 -12.76 -13.07
C THR A 4 -15.23 -14.02 -12.98
N THR A 5 -14.57 -14.40 -14.07
CA THR A 5 -13.82 -15.66 -14.12
C THR A 5 -12.42 -15.59 -13.52
N GLN A 6 -11.79 -14.42 -13.51
CA GLN A 6 -10.44 -14.26 -12.97
C GLN A 6 -10.43 -13.76 -11.53
N LEU A 7 -11.42 -12.96 -11.10
CA LEU A 7 -11.48 -12.35 -9.76
C LEU A 7 -12.71 -12.71 -8.93
N GLY A 8 -13.74 -13.32 -9.53
CA GLY A 8 -15.01 -13.60 -8.87
C GLY A 8 -15.81 -12.36 -8.48
N LEU A 9 -15.60 -11.25 -9.19
CA LEU A 9 -16.23 -9.96 -8.91
C LEU A 9 -17.12 -9.52 -10.08
N ASP A 10 -18.19 -8.82 -9.77
CA ASP A 10 -18.97 -8.07 -10.75
C ASP A 10 -18.14 -6.84 -11.21
N PRO A 11 -18.02 -6.58 -12.52
CA PRO A 11 -17.16 -5.51 -13.03
C PRO A 11 -17.64 -4.09 -12.68
N ASN A 12 -18.91 -3.90 -12.29
CA ASN A 12 -19.47 -2.57 -12.02
C ASN A 12 -19.52 -2.25 -10.52
N THR A 13 -19.75 -3.26 -9.69
CA THR A 13 -19.96 -3.12 -8.25
C THR A 13 -18.82 -3.68 -7.41
N ALA A 14 -17.94 -4.49 -8.01
CA ALA A 14 -16.94 -5.29 -7.32
C ALA A 14 -17.52 -6.17 -6.18
N ALA A 15 -18.82 -6.48 -6.25
CA ALA A 15 -19.46 -7.45 -5.39
C ALA A 15 -19.12 -8.88 -5.84
N TYR A 16 -19.23 -9.85 -4.94
CA TYR A 16 -19.05 -11.26 -5.29
C TYR A 16 -20.13 -11.71 -6.29
N ALA A 17 -19.71 -12.33 -7.41
CA ALA A 17 -20.59 -12.55 -8.57
C ALA A 17 -20.58 -13.98 -9.12
N GLN A 18 -20.36 -14.98 -8.27
CA GLN A 18 -20.36 -16.38 -8.68
C GLN A 18 -21.73 -17.05 -8.47
N ASP A 19 -22.08 -17.93 -9.40
CA ASP A 19 -23.22 -18.84 -9.27
C ASP A 19 -22.76 -20.15 -8.62
N GLU A 20 -23.08 -20.34 -7.35
CA GLU A 20 -22.66 -21.49 -6.56
C GLU A 20 -23.16 -22.82 -7.14
N GLN A 21 -24.36 -22.86 -7.73
CA GLN A 21 -24.91 -24.08 -8.31
C GLN A 21 -24.14 -24.51 -9.55
N SER A 22 -23.85 -23.57 -10.45
CA SER A 22 -23.01 -23.84 -11.62
C SER A 22 -21.59 -24.26 -11.23
N LEU A 23 -21.03 -23.68 -10.16
CA LEU A 23 -19.70 -24.07 -9.66
C LEU A 23 -19.68 -25.49 -9.10
N LEU A 24 -20.73 -25.93 -8.39
CA LEU A 24 -20.85 -27.31 -7.90
C LEU A 24 -20.86 -28.33 -9.04
N GLU A 25 -21.66 -28.08 -10.09
CA GLU A 25 -21.68 -28.93 -11.29
C GLU A 25 -20.32 -28.96 -11.97
N TYR A 26 -19.67 -27.81 -12.09
CA TYR A 26 -18.36 -27.68 -12.70
C TYR A 26 -17.26 -28.42 -11.92
N VAL A 27 -17.25 -28.32 -10.58
CA VAL A 27 -16.33 -29.06 -9.71
C VAL A 27 -16.47 -30.57 -9.92
N ASN A 28 -17.71 -31.09 -10.01
CA ASN A 28 -17.94 -32.51 -10.27
C ASN A 28 -17.40 -32.95 -11.65
N LEU A 29 -17.52 -32.12 -12.68
CA LEU A 29 -16.90 -32.39 -13.99
C LEU A 29 -15.38 -32.45 -13.88
N LYS A 30 -14.76 -31.52 -13.15
CA LYS A 30 -13.30 -31.47 -12.95
C LYS A 30 -12.79 -32.68 -12.16
N LEU A 31 -13.47 -33.08 -11.08
CA LEU A 31 -13.16 -34.30 -10.32
C LEU A 31 -13.26 -35.54 -11.21
N THR A 32 -14.34 -35.65 -12.00
CA THR A 32 -14.49 -36.74 -12.97
C THR A 32 -13.33 -36.73 -13.96
N SER A 33 -12.92 -35.58 -14.49
CA SER A 33 -11.86 -35.51 -15.51
C SER A 33 -10.51 -36.10 -15.06
N ILE A 34 -10.22 -36.08 -13.75
CA ILE A 34 -9.00 -36.65 -13.15
C ILE A 34 -9.23 -38.01 -12.47
N GLY A 35 -10.41 -38.60 -12.63
CA GLY A 35 -10.75 -39.92 -12.10
C GLY A 35 -11.05 -39.96 -10.60
N GLN A 36 -11.44 -38.84 -10.00
CA GLN A 36 -11.84 -38.74 -8.59
C GLN A 36 -13.37 -38.97 -8.42
N PRO A 37 -13.84 -39.39 -7.24
CA PRO A 37 -15.27 -39.49 -6.95
C PRO A 37 -15.94 -38.11 -7.02
N THR A 38 -17.26 -38.11 -7.21
CA THR A 38 -18.08 -36.89 -7.30
C THR A 38 -19.14 -36.84 -6.20
N PHE A 39 -19.70 -35.65 -5.95
CA PHE A 39 -20.79 -35.47 -5.00
C PHE A 39 -22.14 -35.95 -5.57
N GLU A 40 -22.86 -36.79 -4.81
CA GLU A 40 -23.97 -37.66 -5.25
C GLU A 40 -25.27 -36.98 -5.75
N ASP A 41 -25.35 -35.65 -5.84
CA ASP A 41 -26.55 -34.96 -6.38
C ASP A 41 -26.46 -34.59 -7.88
N VAL A 42 -25.34 -34.85 -8.56
CA VAL A 42 -25.15 -34.52 -9.99
C VAL A 42 -25.02 -35.77 -10.87
N SER A 43 -24.97 -36.97 -10.29
CA SER A 43 -24.90 -38.24 -11.04
C SER A 43 -26.18 -38.51 -11.86
N ASP A 44 -27.32 -37.94 -11.43
CA ASP A 44 -28.66 -37.98 -12.05
C ASP A 44 -29.04 -36.70 -12.82
N SER A 45 -28.14 -35.70 -12.92
CA SER A 45 -28.40 -34.53 -13.77
C SER A 45 -28.37 -34.93 -15.24
N ARG A 46 -29.32 -34.39 -16.04
CA ARG A 46 -29.44 -34.65 -17.48
C ARG A 46 -28.15 -34.34 -18.24
N PHE A 47 -27.36 -33.38 -17.73
CA PHE A 47 -26.07 -32.95 -18.28
C PHE A 47 -24.92 -33.93 -17.96
N SER A 48 -24.90 -34.51 -16.75
CA SER A 48 -23.93 -35.53 -16.35
C SER A 48 -24.07 -36.82 -17.18
N SER A 49 -25.31 -37.27 -17.43
CA SER A 49 -25.53 -38.47 -18.27
C SER A 49 -25.03 -38.31 -19.72
N LEU A 50 -25.08 -37.10 -20.26
CA LEU A 50 -24.66 -36.80 -21.65
C LEU A 50 -23.14 -36.58 -21.77
N SER A 51 -22.47 -36.15 -20.69
CA SER A 51 -21.03 -35.85 -20.67
C SER A 51 -20.14 -37.03 -20.23
N LYS A 52 -20.71 -38.07 -19.59
CA LYS A 52 -19.96 -39.26 -19.12
C LYS A 52 -19.08 -39.91 -20.19
N SER A 53 -19.58 -40.14 -21.41
CA SER A 53 -18.79 -40.77 -22.48
C SER A 53 -17.66 -39.88 -22.98
N LEU A 54 -17.89 -38.56 -23.02
CA LEU A 54 -16.89 -37.57 -23.41
C LEU A 54 -15.78 -37.45 -22.36
N LEU A 55 -16.14 -37.42 -21.08
CA LEU A 55 -15.19 -37.38 -19.97
C LEU A 55 -14.39 -38.69 -19.85
N ALA A 56 -15.02 -39.85 -20.01
CA ALA A 56 -14.31 -41.13 -20.07
C ALA A 56 -13.33 -41.18 -21.25
N SER A 57 -13.74 -40.69 -22.43
CA SER A 57 -12.83 -40.57 -23.58
C SER A 57 -11.67 -39.60 -23.30
N TYR A 58 -11.94 -38.49 -22.61
CA TYR A 58 -10.92 -37.53 -22.20
C TYR A 58 -9.91 -38.16 -21.23
N GLN A 59 -10.37 -38.92 -20.24
CA GLN A 59 -9.50 -39.65 -19.30
C GLN A 59 -8.57 -40.63 -20.05
N GLU A 60 -9.09 -41.44 -20.96
CA GLU A 60 -8.27 -42.39 -21.73
C GLU A 60 -7.21 -41.66 -22.58
N LYS A 61 -7.55 -40.51 -23.15
CA LYS A 61 -6.60 -39.66 -23.89
C LYS A 61 -5.58 -38.99 -22.98
N SER A 62 -6.01 -38.55 -21.79
CA SER A 62 -5.13 -37.94 -20.78
C SER A 62 -4.05 -38.91 -20.31
N ARG A 63 -4.37 -40.21 -20.18
CA ARG A 63 -3.36 -41.26 -19.87
C ARG A 63 -2.25 -41.36 -20.90
N LEU A 64 -2.53 -41.07 -22.18
CA LEU A 64 -1.50 -41.03 -23.24
C LEU A 64 -0.58 -39.81 -23.13
N LEU A 65 -1.00 -38.78 -22.38
CA LEU A 65 -0.28 -37.55 -22.13
C LEU A 65 0.28 -37.48 -20.71
N ALA A 66 0.33 -38.61 -19.99
CA ALA A 66 0.74 -38.64 -18.59
C ALA A 66 2.14 -38.01 -18.37
N ASP A 67 3.06 -38.15 -19.33
CA ASP A 67 4.40 -37.58 -19.22
C ASP A 67 4.51 -36.14 -19.76
N TYR A 68 3.41 -35.52 -20.19
CA TYR A 68 3.39 -34.18 -20.77
C TYR A 68 3.06 -33.11 -19.73
N LEU A 69 4.02 -32.22 -19.48
CA LEU A 69 3.82 -31.03 -18.64
C LEU A 69 3.37 -29.83 -19.48
N PRO A 70 2.54 -28.93 -18.93
CA PRO A 70 2.25 -27.67 -19.59
C PRO A 70 3.53 -26.81 -19.70
N PRO A 71 3.60 -25.83 -20.62
CA PRO A 71 4.83 -25.10 -20.90
C PRO A 71 5.50 -24.45 -19.68
N CYS A 72 4.72 -23.88 -18.77
CA CYS A 72 5.22 -23.28 -17.52
C CYS A 72 5.87 -24.33 -16.59
N ASP A 73 5.23 -25.48 -16.40
CA ASP A 73 5.75 -26.57 -15.59
C ASP A 73 6.99 -27.20 -16.25
N GLN A 74 7.02 -27.27 -17.58
CA GLN A 74 8.18 -27.75 -18.33
C GLN A 74 9.41 -26.84 -18.14
N ARG A 75 9.23 -25.51 -18.10
CA ARG A 75 10.31 -24.55 -17.77
C ARG A 75 10.86 -24.81 -16.38
N VAL A 76 9.98 -24.99 -15.40
CA VAL A 76 10.37 -25.29 -14.01
C VAL A 76 11.06 -26.64 -13.89
N GLN A 77 10.52 -27.69 -14.50
CA GLN A 77 11.11 -29.04 -14.46
C GLN A 77 12.47 -29.09 -15.17
N GLY A 78 12.62 -28.36 -16.29
CA GLY A 78 13.90 -28.22 -16.98
C GLY A 78 14.97 -27.54 -16.13
N PHE A 79 14.59 -26.46 -15.44
CA PHE A 79 15.46 -25.80 -14.46
C PHE A 79 15.89 -26.75 -13.34
N LEU A 80 14.95 -27.46 -12.70
CA LEU A 80 15.26 -28.40 -11.62
C LEU A 80 16.20 -29.53 -12.10
N ALA A 81 15.95 -30.07 -13.29
CA ALA A 81 16.77 -31.12 -13.89
C ALA A 81 18.21 -30.69 -14.13
N GLU A 82 18.41 -29.48 -14.64
CA GLU A 82 19.75 -28.94 -14.88
C GLU A 82 20.43 -28.48 -13.58
N TYR A 83 19.69 -27.84 -12.66
CA TYR A 83 20.21 -27.36 -11.36
C TYR A 83 20.74 -28.51 -10.50
N PHE A 84 20.07 -29.66 -10.48
CA PHE A 84 20.45 -30.84 -9.69
C PHE A 84 21.12 -31.95 -10.53
N SER A 85 21.63 -31.63 -11.73
CA SER A 85 22.21 -32.61 -12.66
C SER A 85 23.48 -33.31 -12.15
N ASP A 86 24.14 -32.75 -11.14
CA ASP A 86 25.31 -33.28 -10.45
C ASP A 86 24.97 -34.30 -9.34
N LEU A 87 23.68 -34.47 -9.02
CA LEU A 87 23.20 -35.44 -8.04
C LEU A 87 22.72 -36.74 -8.70
N ASP A 88 22.56 -37.79 -7.90
CA ASP A 88 21.95 -39.05 -8.36
C ASP A 88 20.52 -38.82 -8.86
N LEU A 89 20.14 -39.47 -9.96
CA LEU A 89 18.80 -39.36 -10.54
C LEU A 89 17.67 -39.71 -9.55
N SER A 90 17.93 -40.55 -8.55
CA SER A 90 16.97 -40.87 -7.50
C SER A 90 16.63 -39.70 -6.57
N GLU A 91 17.49 -38.67 -6.51
CA GLU A 91 17.30 -37.46 -5.72
C GLU A 91 16.54 -36.37 -6.48
N MET A 92 16.29 -36.57 -7.78
CA MET A 92 15.69 -35.57 -8.66
C MET A 92 14.23 -35.27 -8.27
N PRO A 93 13.88 -34.00 -7.96
CA PRO A 93 12.50 -33.62 -7.75
C PRO A 93 11.73 -33.57 -9.07
N HIS A 94 10.53 -34.16 -9.06
CA HIS A 94 9.64 -34.20 -10.22
C HIS A 94 8.30 -33.57 -9.87
N LEU A 95 7.88 -32.58 -10.66
CA LEU A 95 6.58 -31.93 -10.52
C LEU A 95 5.43 -32.93 -10.77
N PRO A 96 4.27 -32.75 -10.11
CA PRO A 96 3.11 -33.59 -10.32
C PRO A 96 2.47 -33.26 -11.67
N ASN A 97 2.25 -34.29 -12.49
CA ASN A 97 1.64 -34.19 -13.81
C ASN A 97 0.10 -34.20 -13.75
N ASN A 98 -0.48 -35.03 -12.87
CA ASN A 98 -1.91 -35.19 -12.72
C ASN A 98 -2.41 -34.38 -11.52
N THR A 99 -2.71 -33.10 -11.74
CA THR A 99 -3.28 -32.20 -10.73
C THR A 99 -4.69 -31.79 -11.10
N LEU A 100 -5.51 -31.51 -10.09
CA LEU A 100 -6.78 -30.80 -10.26
C LEU A 100 -6.48 -29.32 -10.50
N ILE A 101 -6.48 -28.94 -11.78
CA ILE A 101 -6.19 -27.57 -12.23
C ILE A 101 -7.37 -26.65 -11.92
N LEU A 102 -7.09 -25.55 -11.23
CA LEU A 102 -8.02 -24.47 -10.93
C LEU A 102 -7.94 -23.42 -12.03
N ASP A 103 -8.78 -23.55 -13.06
CA ASP A 103 -8.76 -22.74 -14.28
C ASP A 103 -9.77 -21.57 -14.27
N ARG A 104 -10.51 -21.40 -13.17
CA ARG A 104 -11.42 -20.27 -12.96
C ARG A 104 -11.62 -19.99 -11.47
N HIS A 105 -11.84 -18.71 -11.16
CA HIS A 105 -12.19 -18.24 -9.82
C HIS A 105 -13.46 -18.91 -9.28
N GLY A 106 -13.41 -19.28 -8.00
CA GLY A 106 -14.53 -19.88 -7.26
C GLY A 106 -14.47 -21.40 -7.17
N VAL A 107 -13.75 -22.06 -8.07
CA VAL A 107 -13.50 -23.53 -7.99
C VAL A 107 -12.71 -23.85 -6.73
N ALA A 108 -11.65 -23.09 -6.45
CA ALA A 108 -10.83 -23.26 -5.25
C ALA A 108 -11.66 -23.13 -3.96
N ARG A 109 -12.47 -22.08 -3.87
CA ARG A 109 -13.37 -21.83 -2.74
C ARG A 109 -14.38 -22.95 -2.54
N THR A 110 -15.02 -23.38 -3.62
CA THR A 110 -16.00 -24.48 -3.58
C THR A 110 -15.36 -25.77 -3.07
N LEU A 111 -14.12 -26.06 -3.50
CA LEU A 111 -13.36 -27.23 -3.06
C LEU A 111 -12.89 -27.15 -1.59
N SER A 112 -12.83 -25.94 -1.03
CA SER A 112 -12.29 -25.66 0.32
C SER A 112 -13.23 -26.01 1.46
N LEU A 113 -14.49 -26.31 1.15
CA LEU A 113 -15.53 -26.64 2.13
C LEU A 113 -16.26 -27.91 1.70
N PRO A 114 -16.82 -28.69 2.63
CA PRO A 114 -17.61 -29.87 2.29
C PRO A 114 -18.80 -29.51 1.39
N ALA A 115 -19.09 -30.39 0.43
CA ALA A 115 -20.31 -30.31 -0.36
C ALA A 115 -21.58 -30.50 0.52
N LYS A 116 -21.42 -31.28 1.60
CA LYS A 116 -22.46 -31.55 2.60
C LYS A 116 -21.96 -31.14 3.99
N GLY A 117 -22.49 -30.03 4.49
CA GLY A 117 -22.16 -29.43 5.79
C GLY A 117 -21.29 -28.19 5.69
N ASP A 118 -21.24 -27.44 6.78
CA ASP A 118 -20.62 -26.11 6.84
C ASP A 118 -19.28 -26.08 7.59
N HIS A 119 -18.72 -27.25 7.93
CA HIS A 119 -17.48 -27.37 8.69
C HIS A 119 -16.60 -28.52 8.19
N PHE A 120 -15.33 -28.22 8.00
CA PHE A 120 -14.25 -29.16 7.75
C PHE A 120 -13.12 -28.95 8.76
N SER A 121 -12.58 -30.04 9.29
CA SER A 121 -11.47 -30.02 10.24
C SER A 121 -10.40 -31.04 9.88
N SER A 122 -9.15 -30.69 10.16
CA SER A 122 -7.97 -31.55 10.05
C SER A 122 -6.90 -31.12 11.04
N GLU A 123 -5.78 -31.85 11.11
CA GLU A 123 -4.67 -31.51 12.03
C GLU A 123 -4.00 -30.15 11.76
N ILE A 124 -4.26 -29.53 10.61
CA ILE A 124 -3.59 -28.30 10.17
C ILE A 124 -4.54 -27.13 9.92
N ILE A 125 -5.85 -27.36 9.83
CA ILE A 125 -6.82 -26.30 9.52
C ILE A 125 -8.24 -26.70 9.91
N ASP A 126 -8.98 -25.70 10.41
CA ASP A 126 -10.43 -25.70 10.54
C ASP A 126 -11.03 -24.69 9.55
N SER A 127 -12.01 -25.12 8.77
CA SER A 127 -12.65 -24.32 7.71
C SER A 127 -14.17 -24.35 7.87
N TYR A 128 -14.79 -23.18 7.77
CA TYR A 128 -16.22 -22.98 8.00
C TYR A 128 -16.87 -22.23 6.85
N ARG A 129 -18.05 -22.67 6.43
CA ARG A 129 -18.97 -21.83 5.67
C ARG A 129 -19.65 -20.90 6.66
N ILE A 130 -19.53 -19.59 6.42
CA ILE A 130 -20.13 -18.56 7.28
C ILE A 130 -21.13 -17.73 6.47
N GLN A 131 -22.08 -17.07 7.13
CA GLN A 131 -23.12 -16.25 6.49
C GLN A 131 -22.57 -15.34 5.38
N GLN A 132 -21.45 -14.68 5.66
CA GLN A 132 -20.83 -13.71 4.75
C GLN A 132 -19.83 -14.32 3.76
N GLY A 133 -19.54 -15.63 3.79
CA GLY A 133 -18.52 -16.25 2.94
C GLY A 133 -17.82 -17.45 3.57
N VAL A 134 -16.49 -17.37 3.73
CA VAL A 134 -15.65 -18.47 4.25
C VAL A 134 -14.73 -18.02 5.38
N LEU A 135 -14.57 -18.86 6.39
CA LEU A 135 -13.62 -18.68 7.49
C LEU A 135 -12.63 -19.84 7.50
N HIS A 136 -11.34 -19.52 7.56
CA HIS A 136 -10.27 -20.50 7.63
C HIS A 136 -9.31 -20.21 8.80
N ASN A 137 -9.23 -21.13 9.75
CA ASN A 137 -8.39 -21.07 10.93
C ASN A 137 -7.26 -22.12 10.81
N PRO A 138 -6.10 -21.78 10.22
CA PRO A 138 -4.96 -22.68 10.16
C PRO A 138 -4.38 -22.94 11.55
N LYS A 139 -3.62 -24.03 11.73
CA LYS A 139 -3.00 -24.39 13.01
C LYS A 139 -2.17 -23.24 13.58
N SER A 140 -1.31 -22.66 12.76
CA SER A 140 -0.54 -21.45 13.09
C SER A 140 -1.38 -20.20 12.82
N ASP A 141 -1.66 -19.39 13.84
CA ASP A 141 -2.48 -18.17 13.70
C ASP A 141 -1.71 -16.98 13.08
N ARG A 142 -0.39 -17.08 12.98
CA ARG A 142 0.48 -16.00 12.49
C ARG A 142 1.75 -16.54 11.85
N ARG A 143 2.40 -15.68 11.07
CA ARG A 143 3.69 -15.93 10.44
C ARG A 143 4.86 -15.69 11.40
N THR A 144 5.87 -16.54 11.32
CA THR A 144 7.21 -16.33 11.91
C THR A 144 8.20 -15.87 10.84
N THR A 145 9.16 -15.02 11.20
CA THR A 145 10.24 -14.57 10.31
C THR A 145 11.63 -15.08 10.73
N LYS A 146 11.84 -15.28 12.04
CA LYS A 146 13.13 -15.70 12.58
C LYS A 146 13.48 -17.11 12.12
N GLY A 147 14.57 -17.23 11.35
CA GLY A 147 15.11 -18.54 10.91
C GLY A 147 14.21 -19.30 9.93
N VAL A 148 13.31 -18.61 9.22
CA VAL A 148 12.29 -19.24 8.36
C VAL A 148 12.69 -19.27 6.88
N PHE A 149 13.58 -18.37 6.44
CA PHE A 149 13.93 -18.25 5.01
C PHE A 149 15.26 -18.94 4.71
N HIS A 150 15.17 -20.07 4.02
CA HIS A 150 16.31 -20.89 3.61
C HIS A 150 16.52 -20.78 2.10
N VAL A 151 17.77 -20.88 1.66
CA VAL A 151 18.16 -20.75 0.25
C VAL A 151 19.13 -21.87 -0.12
N THR A 152 18.88 -22.51 -1.26
CA THR A 152 19.70 -23.61 -1.79
C THR A 152 21.04 -23.09 -2.34
N GLU A 153 22.12 -23.80 -2.04
CA GLU A 153 23.46 -23.57 -2.63
C GLU A 153 23.50 -23.92 -4.13
N GLY A 154 24.51 -23.41 -4.85
CA GLY A 154 24.75 -23.75 -6.26
C GLY A 154 24.06 -22.87 -7.30
N GLY A 155 23.41 -21.79 -6.88
CA GLY A 155 22.83 -20.75 -7.75
C GLY A 155 23.42 -19.38 -7.41
N LEU A 156 22.63 -18.32 -7.56
CA LEU A 156 23.04 -16.96 -7.17
C LEU A 156 23.46 -16.87 -5.69
N PRO A 157 24.35 -15.93 -5.31
CA PRO A 157 24.87 -15.83 -3.95
C PRO A 157 23.78 -15.79 -2.87
N ILE A 158 24.06 -16.40 -1.71
CA ILE A 158 23.12 -16.50 -0.60
C ILE A 158 23.37 -15.35 0.39
N PRO A 159 22.36 -14.51 0.70
CA PRO A 159 22.54 -13.43 1.68
C PRO A 159 22.94 -13.96 3.06
N ASN A 160 23.74 -13.19 3.79
CA ASN A 160 24.26 -13.61 5.10
C ASN A 160 23.14 -13.91 6.11
N ASP A 161 22.01 -13.20 6.02
CA ASP A 161 20.87 -13.32 6.93
C ASP A 161 19.95 -14.52 6.64
N LYS A 162 20.19 -15.25 5.54
CA LYS A 162 19.46 -16.47 5.18
C LYS A 162 20.21 -17.72 5.62
N LYS A 163 19.46 -18.82 5.81
CA LYS A 163 20.08 -20.13 6.05
C LYS A 163 20.51 -20.77 4.72
N ALA A 164 21.78 -21.14 4.59
CA ALA A 164 22.33 -21.78 3.39
C ALA A 164 22.12 -23.29 3.44
N VAL A 165 21.49 -23.88 2.42
CA VAL A 165 21.12 -25.30 2.40
C VAL A 165 21.89 -26.05 1.31
N PRO A 166 22.63 -27.11 1.66
CA PRO A 166 23.34 -27.93 0.67
C PRO A 166 22.42 -28.50 -0.41
N LYS A 167 22.92 -28.59 -1.65
CA LYS A 167 22.14 -29.05 -2.82
C LYS A 167 21.42 -30.39 -2.59
N LEU A 168 22.11 -31.37 -1.99
CA LEU A 168 21.53 -32.69 -1.70
C LEU A 168 20.33 -32.58 -0.73
N ALA A 169 20.49 -31.84 0.36
CA ALA A 169 19.42 -31.65 1.34
C ALA A 169 18.23 -30.91 0.71
N ALA A 170 18.48 -29.90 -0.12
CA ALA A 170 17.43 -29.19 -0.85
C ALA A 170 16.70 -30.11 -1.84
N ALA A 171 17.41 -30.90 -2.64
CA ALA A 171 16.82 -31.85 -3.58
C ALA A 171 15.89 -32.84 -2.87
N ARG A 172 16.35 -33.40 -1.73
CA ARG A 172 15.54 -34.28 -0.88
C ARG A 172 14.32 -33.59 -0.28
N LEU A 173 14.45 -32.33 0.15
CA LEU A 173 13.32 -31.54 0.63
C LEU A 173 12.28 -31.32 -0.47
N PHE A 174 12.68 -30.94 -1.69
CA PHE A 174 11.75 -30.77 -2.81
C PHE A 174 11.11 -32.10 -3.25
N ALA A 175 11.89 -33.18 -3.30
CA ALA A 175 11.36 -34.51 -3.61
C ALA A 175 10.33 -34.95 -2.56
N LYS A 176 10.61 -34.74 -1.27
CA LYS A 176 9.68 -35.03 -0.16
C LYS A 176 8.48 -34.09 -0.16
N ALA A 177 8.63 -32.83 -0.55
CA ALA A 177 7.52 -31.89 -0.68
C ALA A 177 6.48 -32.40 -1.69
N LEU A 178 6.95 -32.92 -2.82
CA LEU A 178 6.12 -33.34 -3.96
C LEU A 178 5.58 -34.78 -3.83
N LYS A 179 6.36 -35.70 -3.23
CA LYS A 179 6.00 -37.14 -3.16
C LYS A 179 5.65 -37.63 -1.76
N GLY A 180 6.01 -36.88 -0.72
CA GLY A 180 5.87 -37.30 0.69
C GLY A 180 4.58 -36.87 1.38
N ALA A 181 3.63 -36.25 0.67
CA ALA A 181 2.36 -35.80 1.26
C ALA A 181 1.46 -37.01 1.62
N PRO A 182 1.06 -37.19 2.89
CA PRO A 182 0.21 -38.30 3.29
C PRO A 182 -1.20 -38.20 2.68
N GLU A 183 -1.93 -39.32 2.59
CA GLU A 183 -3.28 -39.35 2.02
C GLU A 183 -4.25 -38.38 2.71
N SER A 184 -4.11 -38.19 4.02
CA SER A 184 -4.90 -37.22 4.80
C SER A 184 -4.71 -35.78 4.32
N LEU A 185 -3.50 -35.44 3.87
CA LEU A 185 -3.17 -34.11 3.36
C LEU A 185 -3.63 -33.94 1.90
N GLN A 186 -3.74 -35.02 1.13
CA GLN A 186 -4.25 -34.98 -0.24
C GLN A 186 -5.79 -34.96 -0.31
N THR A 187 -6.48 -35.28 0.78
CA THR A 187 -7.94 -35.34 0.84
C THR A 187 -8.56 -33.95 0.62
N LEU A 188 -9.45 -33.84 -0.37
CA LEU A 188 -10.16 -32.60 -0.67
C LEU A 188 -11.28 -32.35 0.36
N PRO A 189 -11.38 -31.15 0.96
CA PRO A 189 -12.45 -30.82 1.90
C PRO A 189 -13.86 -31.08 1.34
N PHE A 190 -14.04 -30.81 0.04
CA PHE A 190 -15.31 -31.02 -0.69
C PHE A 190 -15.99 -32.37 -0.46
N LEU A 191 -15.22 -33.47 -0.47
CA LEU A 191 -15.75 -34.83 -0.25
C LEU A 191 -15.22 -35.46 1.04
N ALA A 192 -14.67 -34.67 1.97
CA ALA A 192 -14.08 -35.19 3.20
C ALA A 192 -15.09 -35.90 4.11
N ASN A 193 -16.37 -35.50 4.02
CA ASN A 193 -17.49 -36.06 4.80
C ASN A 193 -18.24 -37.20 4.08
N GLN A 194 -17.79 -37.61 2.88
CA GLN A 194 -18.39 -38.73 2.15
C GLN A 194 -17.68 -40.05 2.48
N GLU A 195 -18.33 -41.18 2.19
CA GLU A 195 -17.72 -42.50 2.31
C GLU A 195 -16.51 -42.63 1.35
N GLU A 196 -16.71 -42.28 0.08
CA GLU A 196 -15.65 -42.18 -0.91
C GLU A 196 -15.08 -40.75 -0.97
N LYS A 197 -13.83 -40.60 -0.51
CA LYS A 197 -13.15 -39.31 -0.46
C LYS A 197 -12.33 -39.06 -1.72
N ALA A 198 -12.43 -37.87 -2.29
CA ALA A 198 -11.50 -37.45 -3.34
C ALA A 198 -10.16 -37.02 -2.76
N ARG A 199 -9.06 -37.40 -3.43
CA ARG A 199 -7.68 -37.08 -3.07
C ARG A 199 -6.92 -36.62 -4.29
N ALA A 200 -6.40 -35.40 -4.26
CA ALA A 200 -5.67 -34.86 -5.39
C ALA A 200 -4.62 -33.86 -4.94
N TRP A 201 -3.61 -33.65 -5.79
CA TRP A 201 -2.89 -32.39 -5.83
C TRP A 201 -3.73 -31.37 -6.59
N VAL A 202 -3.83 -30.15 -6.08
CA VAL A 202 -4.45 -29.00 -6.75
C VAL A 202 -3.37 -28.08 -7.29
N SER A 203 -3.64 -27.41 -8.41
CA SER A 203 -2.70 -26.44 -8.96
C SER A 203 -3.37 -25.20 -9.55
N LEU A 204 -2.65 -24.09 -9.54
CA LEU A 204 -3.12 -22.77 -10.01
C LEU A 204 -2.01 -22.06 -10.80
N LEU A 205 -2.40 -21.29 -11.82
CA LEU A 205 -1.51 -20.38 -12.55
C LEU A 205 -1.87 -18.94 -12.21
N LEU A 206 -0.86 -18.13 -11.88
CA LEU A 206 -0.97 -16.69 -11.64
C LEU A 206 -0.10 -15.92 -12.64
N ARG A 207 -0.48 -14.67 -12.92
CA ARG A 207 0.28 -13.73 -13.76
C ARG A 207 0.49 -12.37 -13.07
N PRO A 208 1.22 -12.32 -11.93
CA PRO A 208 1.41 -11.07 -11.21
C PRO A 208 2.27 -10.06 -12.01
N VAL A 209 1.88 -8.79 -11.94
CA VAL A 209 2.59 -7.66 -12.59
C VAL A 209 3.96 -7.44 -11.94
N VAL A 210 4.97 -7.21 -12.78
CA VAL A 210 6.35 -6.91 -12.40
C VAL A 210 6.81 -5.57 -12.99
N VAL A 211 6.45 -5.29 -14.24
CA VAL A 211 6.75 -4.02 -14.92
C VAL A 211 5.42 -3.32 -15.18
N PRO A 212 5.14 -2.16 -14.55
CA PRO A 212 3.94 -1.39 -14.86
C PRO A 212 3.94 -0.83 -16.28
N GLU A 213 2.74 -0.66 -16.83
CA GLU A 213 2.55 0.12 -18.05
C GLU A 213 2.83 1.61 -17.79
N VAL A 214 3.60 2.22 -18.69
CA VAL A 214 3.79 3.67 -18.78
C VAL A 214 3.73 4.04 -20.25
N ASP A 215 2.64 4.70 -20.63
CA ASP A 215 2.42 5.13 -22.01
C ASP A 215 3.62 5.92 -22.56
N GLY A 216 4.06 5.54 -23.76
CA GLY A 216 5.27 6.09 -24.41
C GLY A 216 6.60 5.49 -23.96
N PHE A 217 6.63 4.62 -22.94
CA PHE A 217 7.89 4.06 -22.39
C PHE A 217 7.87 2.53 -22.25
N SER A 218 6.95 1.97 -21.46
CA SER A 218 6.90 0.53 -21.14
C SER A 218 5.50 -0.04 -21.27
N GLN A 219 5.40 -1.28 -21.77
CA GLN A 219 4.19 -2.09 -21.69
C GLN A 219 4.17 -2.86 -20.36
N GLU A 220 2.97 -3.17 -19.87
CA GLU A 220 2.84 -4.01 -18.68
C GLU A 220 3.45 -5.39 -18.93
N LYS A 221 4.32 -5.84 -18.02
CA LYS A 221 4.85 -7.21 -18.03
C LYS A 221 4.56 -7.91 -16.73
N THR A 222 4.14 -9.16 -16.87
CA THR A 222 3.90 -10.08 -15.76
C THR A 222 4.95 -11.18 -15.77
N MET A 223 5.23 -11.78 -14.61
CA MET A 223 5.82 -13.12 -14.58
C MET A 223 4.71 -14.17 -14.54
N GLU A 224 5.04 -15.45 -14.70
CA GLU A 224 4.12 -16.55 -14.43
C GLU A 224 4.50 -17.27 -13.14
N VAL A 225 3.51 -17.64 -12.32
CA VAL A 225 3.74 -18.40 -11.08
C VAL A 225 2.81 -19.61 -11.02
N ARG A 226 3.40 -20.79 -10.82
CA ARG A 226 2.68 -22.06 -10.67
C ARG A 226 2.62 -22.46 -9.19
N PHE A 227 1.40 -22.56 -8.66
CA PHE A 227 1.15 -23.04 -7.30
C PHE A 227 0.74 -24.50 -7.33
N PHE A 228 1.35 -25.30 -6.44
CA PHE A 228 1.00 -26.69 -6.17
C PHE A 228 0.70 -26.85 -4.68
N ALA A 229 -0.42 -27.48 -4.37
CA ALA A 229 -0.78 -27.83 -3.01
C ALA A 229 -1.50 -29.18 -2.94
N PRO A 230 -1.34 -29.95 -1.87
CA PRO A 230 -2.23 -31.06 -1.57
C PRO A 230 -3.68 -30.58 -1.39
N GLY A 231 -4.66 -31.42 -1.70
CA GLY A 231 -6.09 -31.07 -1.73
C GLY A 231 -6.63 -30.45 -0.43
N ASN A 232 -6.12 -30.84 0.74
CA ASN A 232 -6.53 -30.29 2.04
C ASN A 232 -6.22 -28.77 2.14
N LEU A 233 -5.23 -28.29 1.37
CA LEU A 233 -4.76 -26.91 1.37
C LEU A 233 -5.34 -26.07 0.20
N VAL A 234 -6.41 -26.52 -0.44
CA VAL A 234 -7.02 -25.79 -1.58
C VAL A 234 -7.52 -24.38 -1.20
N CYS A 235 -7.82 -24.13 0.08
CA CYS A 235 -8.13 -22.79 0.59
C CYS A 235 -6.96 -21.80 0.44
N ASN A 236 -5.71 -22.29 0.47
CA ASN A 236 -4.54 -21.44 0.21
C ASN A 236 -4.49 -20.98 -1.25
N LEU A 237 -5.05 -21.78 -2.18
CA LEU A 237 -5.16 -21.43 -3.59
C LEU A 237 -6.32 -20.45 -3.81
N ASP A 238 -7.48 -20.62 -3.15
CA ASP A 238 -8.55 -19.58 -3.10
C ASP A 238 -7.97 -18.25 -2.62
N PHE A 239 -7.15 -18.28 -1.57
CA PHE A 239 -6.53 -17.10 -1.01
C PHE A 239 -5.63 -16.36 -2.01
N VAL A 240 -4.67 -17.03 -2.68
CA VAL A 240 -3.78 -16.35 -3.65
C VAL A 240 -4.48 -16.02 -4.97
N GLU A 241 -5.44 -16.85 -5.40
CA GLU A 241 -6.32 -16.56 -6.54
C GLU A 241 -7.11 -15.28 -6.30
N SER A 242 -7.67 -15.12 -5.10
CA SER A 242 -8.41 -13.93 -4.70
C SER A 242 -7.55 -12.66 -4.69
N ILE A 243 -6.24 -12.77 -4.44
CA ILE A 243 -5.32 -11.62 -4.41
C ILE A 243 -4.77 -11.28 -5.79
N PHE A 244 -4.33 -12.29 -6.57
CA PHE A 244 -3.54 -12.07 -7.79
C PHE A 244 -4.30 -12.43 -9.09
N GLY A 245 -5.51 -12.97 -8.98
CA GLY A 245 -6.34 -13.39 -10.10
C GLY A 245 -5.98 -14.76 -10.67
N ASN A 246 -6.96 -15.42 -11.30
CA ASN A 246 -6.78 -16.70 -11.98
C ASN A 246 -6.31 -16.49 -13.44
N ALA A 247 -5.21 -17.14 -13.84
CA ALA A 247 -4.66 -17.05 -15.20
C ALA A 247 -5.08 -18.21 -16.14
N GLY A 248 -6.05 -19.02 -15.75
CA GLY A 248 -6.65 -20.09 -16.54
C GLY A 248 -5.89 -21.41 -16.52
N ASP A 249 -6.27 -22.30 -17.42
CA ASP A 249 -5.66 -23.62 -17.60
C ASP A 249 -4.27 -23.48 -18.28
N PRO A 250 -3.17 -23.94 -17.64
CA PRO A 250 -1.81 -23.82 -18.18
C PRO A 250 -1.55 -24.68 -19.41
N PHE A 251 -2.41 -25.65 -19.75
CA PHE A 251 -2.30 -26.44 -20.99
C PHE A 251 -2.82 -25.70 -22.22
N ILE A 252 -3.61 -24.64 -22.03
CA ILE A 252 -4.17 -23.86 -23.13
C ILE A 252 -3.11 -22.86 -23.61
N ALA A 253 -2.85 -22.85 -24.93
CA ALA A 253 -1.85 -21.98 -25.55
C ALA A 253 -2.10 -20.48 -25.30
N ASP A 254 -3.36 -20.05 -25.13
CA ASP A 254 -3.74 -18.69 -24.75
C ASP A 254 -3.06 -18.24 -23.44
N ASN A 255 -2.76 -19.19 -22.55
CA ASN A 255 -2.19 -18.94 -21.22
C ASN A 255 -0.68 -19.23 -21.14
N ASP A 256 -0.02 -19.66 -22.23
CA ASP A 256 1.43 -19.83 -22.27
C ASP A 256 2.11 -18.45 -22.42
N ALA A 257 2.80 -18.02 -21.36
CA ALA A 257 3.47 -16.72 -21.31
C ALA A 257 4.46 -16.49 -22.45
N ALA A 258 5.15 -17.54 -22.90
CA ALA A 258 6.15 -17.44 -23.95
C ALA A 258 5.56 -17.17 -25.34
N LEU A 259 4.24 -17.35 -25.52
CA LEU A 259 3.54 -16.97 -26.76
C LEU A 259 3.13 -15.49 -26.79
N ASP A 260 3.26 -14.76 -25.67
CA ASP A 260 3.03 -13.32 -25.58
C ASP A 260 4.24 -12.59 -24.96
N PRO A 261 5.37 -12.52 -25.68
CA PRO A 261 6.62 -11.98 -25.13
C PRO A 261 6.57 -10.49 -24.81
N ALA A 262 5.61 -9.74 -25.35
CA ALA A 262 5.41 -8.33 -25.05
C ALA A 262 5.02 -8.10 -23.59
N HIS A 263 4.24 -9.03 -23.02
CA HIS A 263 3.65 -8.92 -21.68
C HIS A 263 4.22 -9.92 -20.67
N TRP A 264 5.35 -10.57 -20.99
CA TRP A 264 6.05 -11.50 -20.10
C TRP A 264 7.47 -11.03 -19.80
N THR A 265 7.90 -11.17 -18.55
CA THR A 265 9.28 -10.85 -18.14
C THR A 265 10.32 -11.91 -18.53
N GLY A 266 9.89 -13.05 -19.07
CA GLY A 266 10.77 -14.21 -19.31
C GLY A 266 11.02 -15.06 -18.06
N HIS A 267 10.43 -14.71 -16.91
CA HIS A 267 10.65 -15.39 -15.64
C HIS A 267 9.49 -16.29 -15.24
N SER A 268 9.81 -17.43 -14.61
CA SER A 268 8.85 -18.44 -14.15
C SER A 268 9.04 -18.73 -12.66
N GLY A 269 7.95 -18.74 -11.91
CA GLY A 269 7.91 -19.03 -10.49
C GLY A 269 7.17 -20.33 -10.19
N CYS A 270 7.57 -21.03 -9.13
CA CYS A 270 6.88 -22.21 -8.61
C CYS A 270 6.80 -22.15 -7.09
N VAL A 271 5.62 -22.44 -6.54
CA VAL A 271 5.37 -22.51 -5.08
C VAL A 271 4.71 -23.84 -4.74
N ILE A 272 5.28 -24.57 -3.78
CA ILE A 272 4.81 -25.88 -3.33
C ILE A 272 4.46 -25.79 -1.84
N LEU A 273 3.20 -26.05 -1.47
CA LEU A 273 2.79 -26.14 -0.07
C LEU A 273 3.02 -27.56 0.46
N ALA A 274 3.80 -27.68 1.53
CA ALA A 274 4.24 -28.97 2.05
C ALA A 274 4.47 -28.94 3.58
N PRO A 275 3.42 -28.70 4.39
CA PRO A 275 3.56 -28.64 5.86
C PRO A 275 4.09 -29.94 6.48
N HIS A 276 3.96 -31.09 5.80
CA HIS A 276 4.53 -32.37 6.23
C HIS A 276 6.06 -32.39 6.29
N LEU A 277 6.75 -31.39 5.71
CA LEU A 277 8.20 -31.29 5.80
C LEU A 277 8.71 -31.03 7.23
N MET A 278 7.90 -30.47 8.14
CA MET A 278 8.30 -30.21 9.52
C MET A 278 8.70 -31.47 10.30
N GLY A 279 8.23 -32.66 9.88
CA GLY A 279 8.59 -33.95 10.48
C GLY A 279 9.85 -34.61 9.91
N THR A 280 10.65 -33.89 9.13
CA THR A 280 11.83 -34.42 8.43
C THR A 280 13.07 -34.31 9.31
N THR A 281 13.87 -35.38 9.43
CA THR A 281 15.12 -35.33 10.20
C THR A 281 16.26 -34.66 9.42
N LYS A 282 17.22 -34.06 10.11
CA LYS A 282 18.43 -33.50 9.47
C LYS A 282 19.28 -34.61 8.83
N LYS A 283 19.34 -35.77 9.48
CA LYS A 283 20.14 -36.93 9.02
C LYS A 283 19.60 -37.52 7.71
N GLU A 284 18.28 -37.70 7.57
CA GLU A 284 17.71 -38.25 6.32
C GLU A 284 17.90 -37.31 5.12
N LEU A 285 18.00 -35.99 5.37
CA LEU A 285 18.36 -35.00 4.34
C LEU A 285 19.83 -35.05 3.93
N GLY A 286 20.67 -35.84 4.60
CA GLY A 286 22.10 -35.93 4.31
C GLY A 286 22.91 -34.74 4.85
N LEU A 287 22.39 -34.02 5.86
CA LEU A 287 23.17 -33.00 6.55
C LEU A 287 24.32 -33.65 7.35
N PRO A 288 25.47 -32.96 7.53
CA PRO A 288 26.62 -33.51 8.24
C PRO A 288 26.36 -33.63 9.75
N ASN A 289 27.10 -34.52 10.41
CA ASN A 289 27.23 -34.46 11.86
C ASN A 289 27.94 -33.15 12.24
N ILE A 290 27.64 -32.57 13.40
CA ILE A 290 28.22 -31.30 13.87
C ILE A 290 29.77 -31.30 13.85
N LYS A 291 30.41 -32.46 14.03
CA LYS A 291 31.88 -32.62 13.97
C LYS A 291 32.48 -32.39 12.58
N ASP A 292 31.68 -32.59 11.53
CA ASP A 292 32.07 -32.46 10.13
C ASP A 292 31.45 -31.20 9.49
N ALA A 293 30.72 -30.40 10.26
CA ALA A 293 30.01 -29.21 9.80
C ALA A 293 30.90 -27.96 9.81
N THR A 294 30.71 -27.09 8.81
CA THR A 294 31.35 -25.77 8.79
C THR A 294 30.72 -24.83 9.83
N GLU A 295 31.42 -23.75 10.20
CA GLU A 295 30.87 -22.73 11.11
C GLU A 295 29.54 -22.16 10.61
N ARG A 296 29.41 -21.96 9.29
CA ARG A 296 28.16 -21.51 8.66
C ARG A 296 27.04 -22.54 8.83
N GLN A 297 27.33 -23.82 8.63
CA GLN A 297 26.34 -24.89 8.81
C GLN A 297 25.89 -24.98 10.27
N ILE A 298 26.81 -24.86 11.23
CA ILE A 298 26.49 -24.85 12.66
C ILE A 298 25.59 -23.65 12.99
N ARG A 299 25.97 -22.45 12.54
CA ARG A 299 25.19 -21.22 12.75
C ARG A 299 23.77 -21.31 12.19
N ASP A 300 23.62 -21.90 11.00
CA ASP A 300 22.34 -22.00 10.32
C ASP A 300 21.50 -23.20 10.78
N GLY A 301 22.06 -24.09 11.62
CA GLY A 301 21.42 -25.33 12.07
C GLY A 301 21.36 -26.40 10.98
N MET A 302 22.27 -26.35 10.00
CA MET A 302 22.40 -27.27 8.86
C MET A 302 23.36 -28.42 9.18
N CYS A 303 23.29 -28.93 10.40
CA CYS A 303 24.01 -30.09 10.91
C CYS A 303 23.24 -30.72 12.07
N TRP A 304 23.56 -31.96 12.41
CA TRP A 304 22.95 -32.67 13.55
C TRP A 304 24.00 -33.19 14.52
N GLU A 305 23.66 -33.22 15.81
CA GLU A 305 24.41 -33.93 16.84
C GLU A 305 23.77 -35.28 17.16
N GLN A 306 22.43 -35.30 17.27
CA GLN A 306 21.60 -36.51 17.45
C GLN A 306 20.86 -36.86 16.15
N GLU A 307 20.69 -38.15 15.88
CA GLU A 307 20.19 -38.62 14.58
C GLU A 307 18.71 -38.29 14.33
N ASP A 308 17.93 -38.07 15.39
CA ASP A 308 16.50 -37.78 15.38
C ASP A 308 16.17 -36.28 15.37
N GLU A 309 17.19 -35.41 15.32
CA GLU A 309 16.97 -33.96 15.22
C GLU A 309 16.17 -33.60 13.98
N LEU A 310 15.06 -32.88 14.19
CA LEU A 310 14.23 -32.38 13.12
C LEU A 310 14.89 -31.21 12.40
N TYR A 311 14.68 -31.15 11.09
CA TYR A 311 15.07 -30.01 10.28
C TYR A 311 14.36 -28.75 10.77
N ASN A 312 15.12 -27.67 10.91
CA ASN A 312 14.64 -26.40 11.48
C ASN A 312 13.94 -26.54 12.84
N ASP A 313 14.37 -27.53 13.64
CA ASP A 313 13.84 -27.82 14.98
C ASP A 313 12.32 -28.10 14.98
N GLY A 314 11.80 -28.60 13.84
CA GLY A 314 10.38 -28.86 13.63
C GLY A 314 9.52 -27.60 13.39
N GLY A 315 10.15 -26.42 13.27
CA GLY A 315 9.47 -25.15 13.02
C GLY A 315 9.22 -24.88 11.53
N ALA A 316 8.24 -24.01 11.25
CA ALA A 316 7.92 -23.55 9.90
C ALA A 316 9.13 -22.94 9.17
N PHE A 317 9.29 -23.27 7.89
CA PHE A 317 10.31 -22.70 7.02
C PHE A 317 9.82 -22.61 5.57
N LYS A 318 10.54 -21.86 4.75
CA LYS A 318 10.50 -21.93 3.30
C LYS A 318 11.90 -22.15 2.74
N ILE A 319 12.03 -23.00 1.74
CA ILE A 319 13.30 -23.26 1.03
C ILE A 319 13.16 -22.85 -0.43
N THR A 320 14.04 -21.96 -0.88
CA THR A 320 14.02 -21.40 -2.24
C THR A 320 15.25 -21.83 -3.04
N CYS A 321 15.02 -22.30 -4.27
CA CYS A 321 16.03 -22.64 -5.27
C CYS A 321 15.88 -21.71 -6.48
N ARG A 322 16.95 -21.02 -6.87
CA ARG A 322 16.94 -19.98 -7.91
C ARG A 322 18.35 -19.64 -8.39
N ASP A 323 18.46 -19.17 -9.63
CA ASP A 323 19.68 -18.59 -10.19
C ASP A 323 19.38 -17.55 -11.30
N GLU A 324 20.36 -17.20 -12.13
CA GLU A 324 20.25 -16.21 -13.19
C GLU A 324 19.44 -16.64 -14.43
N ARG A 325 19.04 -17.93 -14.54
CA ARG A 325 18.24 -18.44 -15.66
C ARG A 325 16.78 -17.99 -15.64
N GLY A 326 16.35 -17.31 -14.57
CA GLY A 326 15.01 -16.73 -14.50
C GLY A 326 13.92 -17.64 -13.95
N VAL A 327 14.29 -18.73 -13.26
CA VAL A 327 13.36 -19.65 -12.59
C VAL A 327 13.60 -19.67 -11.08
N VAL A 328 12.51 -19.53 -10.32
CA VAL A 328 12.52 -19.59 -8.86
C VAL A 328 11.51 -20.62 -8.36
N VAL A 329 11.95 -21.54 -7.49
CA VAL A 329 11.13 -22.62 -6.93
C VAL A 329 11.19 -22.57 -5.41
N THR A 330 10.05 -22.49 -4.75
CA THR A 330 9.97 -22.44 -3.28
C THR A 330 9.03 -23.50 -2.73
N ALA A 331 9.48 -24.26 -1.72
CA ALA A 331 8.61 -25.10 -0.90
C ALA A 331 8.35 -24.44 0.46
N ILE A 332 7.10 -24.45 0.93
CA ILE A 332 6.66 -23.83 2.19
C ILE A 332 6.18 -24.92 3.16
N ALA A 333 6.81 -25.01 4.32
CA ALA A 333 6.53 -25.99 5.36
C ALA A 333 5.58 -25.44 6.45
N ASP A 334 4.48 -24.81 6.03
CA ASP A 334 3.38 -24.31 6.87
C ASP A 334 2.19 -23.99 5.93
N ASN A 335 0.99 -23.80 6.48
CA ASN A 335 -0.21 -23.48 5.70
C ASN A 335 -0.85 -22.12 6.06
N TYR A 336 -0.24 -21.30 6.90
CA TYR A 336 -0.73 -19.95 7.15
C TYR A 336 -0.64 -19.08 5.89
N PHE A 337 -1.77 -18.50 5.50
CA PHE A 337 -1.99 -17.76 4.25
C PHE A 337 -0.95 -16.66 3.97
N GLY A 338 -0.46 -16.01 5.03
CA GLY A 338 0.53 -14.94 4.90
C GLY A 338 1.85 -15.39 4.25
N TYR A 339 2.22 -16.67 4.34
CA TYR A 339 3.38 -17.22 3.62
C TYR A 339 3.15 -17.23 2.11
N CYS A 340 1.97 -17.68 1.66
CA CYS A 340 1.62 -17.74 0.23
C CYS A 340 1.66 -16.35 -0.41
N LYS A 341 1.01 -15.35 0.22
CA LYS A 341 1.03 -13.95 -0.24
C LYS A 341 2.46 -13.44 -0.43
N LYS A 342 3.28 -13.61 0.61
CA LYS A 342 4.63 -13.06 0.65
C LYS A 342 5.64 -13.84 -0.18
N GLU A 343 5.32 -15.07 -0.57
CA GLU A 343 6.13 -15.80 -1.55
C GLU A 343 5.90 -15.28 -2.96
N VAL A 344 4.67 -14.94 -3.36
CA VAL A 344 4.42 -14.22 -4.63
C VAL A 344 5.20 -12.90 -4.64
N LYS A 345 5.18 -12.13 -3.54
CA LYS A 345 6.03 -10.93 -3.37
C LYS A 345 7.52 -11.21 -3.62
N THR A 346 8.04 -12.30 -3.03
CA THR A 346 9.45 -12.70 -3.17
C THR A 346 9.79 -13.00 -4.62
N GLN A 347 8.91 -13.66 -5.36
CA GLN A 347 9.12 -14.03 -6.76
C GLN A 347 8.99 -12.82 -7.71
N ILE A 348 8.08 -11.88 -7.43
CA ILE A 348 8.02 -10.58 -8.13
C ILE A 348 9.36 -9.84 -7.95
N GLY A 349 9.88 -9.78 -6.72
CA GLY A 349 11.17 -9.15 -6.43
C GLY A 349 12.34 -9.82 -7.15
N TYR A 350 12.35 -11.15 -7.23
CA TYR A 350 13.31 -11.91 -8.04
C TYR A 350 13.22 -11.55 -9.54
N SER A 351 12.01 -11.53 -10.10
CA SER A 351 11.78 -11.17 -11.49
C SER A 351 12.16 -9.71 -11.79
N ALA A 352 11.85 -8.77 -10.90
CA ALA A 352 12.20 -7.35 -11.08
C ALA A 352 13.72 -7.15 -11.14
N ASN A 353 14.47 -7.76 -10.21
CA ASN A 353 15.94 -7.68 -10.18
C ASN A 353 16.60 -8.26 -11.44
N LEU A 354 16.10 -9.39 -11.94
CA LEU A 354 16.64 -10.02 -13.15
C LEU A 354 16.21 -9.33 -14.44
N ASN A 355 15.01 -8.77 -14.50
CA ASN A 355 14.51 -8.02 -15.65
C ASN A 355 15.24 -6.69 -15.80
N GLY A 356 15.59 -6.05 -14.67
CA GLY A 356 16.00 -4.64 -14.63
C GLY A 356 14.83 -3.71 -14.93
N LEU A 357 15.10 -2.40 -14.94
CA LEU A 357 14.12 -1.29 -15.12
C LEU A 357 12.98 -1.18 -14.10
N ALA A 358 12.71 -2.22 -13.33
CA ALA A 358 11.61 -2.28 -12.37
C ALA A 358 12.10 -2.58 -10.95
N GLU A 359 11.29 -2.17 -9.97
CA GLU A 359 11.47 -2.47 -8.56
C GLU A 359 10.22 -3.21 -8.05
N GLU A 360 10.43 -4.10 -7.09
CA GLU A 360 9.36 -4.59 -6.22
C GLU A 360 9.51 -3.88 -4.87
N GLU A 361 8.44 -3.29 -4.37
CA GLU A 361 8.47 -2.46 -3.17
C GLU A 361 7.46 -2.91 -2.12
N HIS A 362 7.88 -2.85 -0.86
CA HIS A 362 6.98 -2.96 0.29
C HIS A 362 6.48 -1.56 0.66
N ALA A 363 5.46 -1.10 -0.07
CA ALA A 363 5.01 0.29 -0.03
C ALA A 363 3.48 0.40 -0.02
N GLY A 364 3.00 1.47 0.63
CA GLY A 364 1.62 1.93 0.56
C GLY A 364 1.55 3.26 -0.16
N GLY A 365 0.37 3.67 -0.66
CA GLY A 365 0.30 4.86 -1.48
C GLY A 365 -1.13 5.28 -1.83
N THR A 366 -1.30 6.55 -2.14
CA THR A 366 -2.61 7.14 -2.41
C THR A 366 -2.54 8.32 -3.38
N LEU A 367 -3.60 8.50 -4.16
CA LEU A 367 -3.97 9.81 -4.70
C LEU A 367 -4.61 10.62 -3.57
N ALA A 368 -4.19 11.87 -3.39
CA ALA A 368 -4.79 12.78 -2.42
C ALA A 368 -5.21 14.08 -3.11
N PHE A 369 -6.53 14.32 -3.16
CA PHE A 369 -7.13 15.57 -3.66
C PHE A 369 -7.50 16.46 -2.48
N THR A 370 -7.09 17.72 -2.51
CA THR A 370 -7.33 18.63 -1.38
C THR A 370 -8.81 18.95 -1.24
N GLY A 371 -9.37 18.70 -0.05
CA GLY A 371 -10.73 19.07 0.33
C GLY A 371 -10.84 20.43 1.03
N TYR A 372 -11.93 21.14 0.75
CA TYR A 372 -12.30 22.42 1.36
C TYR A 372 -13.80 22.46 1.70
N ASP A 373 -14.15 22.99 2.87
CA ASP A 373 -15.52 23.44 3.14
C ASP A 373 -15.66 24.81 2.45
N LEU A 374 -16.65 24.93 1.56
CA LEU A 374 -16.92 26.13 0.77
C LEU A 374 -18.05 26.98 1.35
N GLY A 375 -18.70 26.52 2.43
CA GLY A 375 -19.76 27.24 3.12
C GLY A 375 -21.12 27.03 2.44
N GLU A 376 -21.84 28.13 2.20
CA GLU A 376 -23.22 28.13 1.71
C GLU A 376 -23.39 28.85 0.36
N ASP A 377 -22.35 29.51 -0.14
CA ASP A 377 -22.31 30.29 -1.39
C ASP A 377 -20.90 30.21 -1.97
N PHE A 378 -20.78 29.79 -3.23
CA PHE A 378 -19.49 29.56 -3.86
C PHE A 378 -19.48 29.96 -5.33
N GLN A 379 -18.41 30.65 -5.73
CA GLN A 379 -18.02 30.89 -7.10
C GLN A 379 -16.49 30.81 -7.19
N LEU A 380 -15.97 30.00 -8.12
CA LEU A 380 -14.54 29.67 -8.15
C LEU A 380 -13.63 30.90 -8.32
N SER A 381 -14.06 31.87 -9.14
CA SER A 381 -13.34 33.11 -9.45
C SER A 381 -13.03 33.98 -8.22
N GLN A 382 -13.81 33.84 -7.14
CA GLN A 382 -13.58 34.57 -5.87
C GLN A 382 -12.38 34.01 -5.09
N TYR A 383 -12.00 32.76 -5.34
CA TYR A 383 -10.95 32.04 -4.62
C TYR A 383 -9.71 31.77 -5.47
N TYR A 384 -9.89 31.63 -6.78
CA TYR A 384 -8.83 31.37 -7.76
C TYR A 384 -8.92 32.40 -8.90
N PRO A 385 -7.90 33.27 -9.07
CA PRO A 385 -7.98 34.39 -10.00
C PRO A 385 -7.90 34.00 -11.48
N VAL A 386 -7.71 32.72 -11.82
CA VAL A 386 -7.56 32.24 -13.21
C VAL A 386 -8.40 30.98 -13.41
N VAL A 387 -9.46 31.09 -14.20
CA VAL A 387 -10.09 29.95 -14.89
C VAL A 387 -9.84 30.18 -16.37
N ASP A 388 -8.75 29.62 -16.87
CA ASP A 388 -8.24 29.81 -18.23
C ASP A 388 -8.86 28.83 -19.24
N GLN A 389 -9.91 28.12 -18.83
CA GLN A 389 -10.65 27.11 -19.58
C GLN A 389 -12.14 27.38 -19.45
N THR A 390 -12.84 27.35 -20.58
CA THR A 390 -14.29 27.62 -20.64
C THR A 390 -15.09 26.34 -20.81
N PHE A 391 -16.36 26.38 -20.44
CA PHE A 391 -17.29 25.28 -20.69
C PHE A 391 -17.39 24.93 -22.18
N ASP A 392 -17.38 25.91 -23.08
CA ASP A 392 -17.37 25.66 -24.53
C ASP A 392 -16.14 24.87 -24.96
N GLY A 393 -14.97 25.15 -24.38
CA GLY A 393 -13.75 24.38 -24.62
C GLY A 393 -13.85 22.94 -24.11
N VAL A 394 -14.50 22.73 -22.96
CA VAL A 394 -14.80 21.39 -22.42
C VAL A 394 -15.78 20.64 -23.32
N ALA A 395 -16.87 21.30 -23.71
CA ALA A 395 -17.89 20.75 -24.59
C ALA A 395 -17.33 20.33 -25.95
N ALA A 396 -16.44 21.14 -26.53
CA ALA A 396 -15.75 20.80 -27.77
C ALA A 396 -14.84 19.57 -27.62
N ARG A 397 -14.07 19.48 -26.51
CA ARG A 397 -13.08 18.42 -26.30
C ARG A 397 -13.68 17.08 -25.89
N TYR A 398 -14.81 17.09 -25.16
CA TYR A 398 -15.39 15.89 -24.54
C TYR A 398 -16.82 15.60 -24.99
N SER A 399 -17.23 16.05 -26.18
CA SER A 399 -18.57 15.78 -26.75
C SER A 399 -18.90 14.28 -26.88
N ASP A 400 -17.87 13.43 -26.96
CA ASP A 400 -17.96 11.97 -26.91
C ASP A 400 -18.37 11.45 -25.52
N ARG A 401 -17.96 12.13 -24.43
CA ARG A 401 -18.17 11.71 -23.03
C ARG A 401 -19.32 12.42 -22.31
N ILE A 402 -19.74 13.59 -22.78
CA ILE A 402 -20.74 14.41 -22.09
C ILE A 402 -21.95 14.69 -22.99
N ASP A 403 -23.14 14.76 -22.39
CA ASP A 403 -24.39 15.14 -23.02
C ASP A 403 -24.73 16.61 -22.71
N ILE A 404 -24.51 17.47 -23.70
CA ILE A 404 -24.64 18.93 -23.58
C ILE A 404 -26.12 19.31 -23.58
N LYS A 405 -26.51 20.18 -22.64
CA LYS A 405 -27.88 20.67 -22.47
C LYS A 405 -28.04 22.08 -23.04
N PRO A 406 -29.22 22.43 -23.57
CA PRO A 406 -29.50 23.76 -24.14
C PRO A 406 -29.20 24.91 -23.18
N GLN A 407 -29.37 24.69 -21.88
CA GLN A 407 -29.13 25.67 -20.81
C GLN A 407 -27.63 25.99 -20.60
N GLY A 408 -26.69 25.27 -21.25
CA GLY A 408 -25.26 25.54 -21.12
C GLY A 408 -24.57 24.81 -19.98
N TYR A 409 -25.01 23.59 -19.68
CA TYR A 409 -24.30 22.64 -18.81
C TYR A 409 -24.27 21.28 -19.51
N ALA A 410 -23.55 20.29 -18.97
CA ALA A 410 -23.57 18.93 -19.51
C ALA A 410 -23.69 17.88 -18.42
N ILE A 411 -24.19 16.71 -18.80
CA ILE A 411 -24.28 15.53 -17.92
C ILE A 411 -23.31 14.48 -18.45
N ASP A 412 -22.55 13.85 -17.57
CA ASP A 412 -21.66 12.77 -17.98
C ASP A 412 -22.46 11.56 -18.51
N LYS A 413 -22.00 10.97 -19.62
CA LYS A 413 -22.67 9.81 -20.23
C LYS A 413 -22.46 8.52 -19.45
N THR A 414 -21.36 8.40 -18.70
CA THR A 414 -21.02 7.22 -17.90
C THR A 414 -21.72 7.27 -16.55
N PHE A 415 -21.58 8.41 -15.85
CA PHE A 415 -22.15 8.61 -14.51
C PHE A 415 -23.05 9.84 -14.48
N LYS A 416 -24.37 9.64 -14.64
CA LYS A 416 -25.36 10.73 -14.76
C LYS A 416 -25.40 11.72 -13.59
N ASN A 417 -24.79 11.38 -12.45
CA ASN A 417 -24.65 12.26 -11.29
C ASN A 417 -23.34 13.08 -11.29
N ILE A 418 -22.58 13.08 -12.38
CA ILE A 418 -21.50 14.02 -12.66
C ILE A 418 -22.03 15.06 -13.65
N ILE A 419 -22.01 16.33 -13.23
CA ILE A 419 -22.63 17.44 -13.97
C ILE A 419 -21.56 18.50 -14.23
N TYR A 420 -21.26 18.78 -15.49
CA TYR A 420 -20.31 19.80 -15.89
C TYR A 420 -21.01 21.15 -16.00
N ILE A 421 -20.51 22.16 -15.29
CA ILE A 421 -21.11 23.50 -15.19
C ILE A 421 -20.15 24.58 -15.71
N PRO A 422 -20.65 25.77 -16.11
CA PRO A 422 -19.81 26.87 -16.58
C PRO A 422 -18.85 27.46 -15.56
N GLU A 423 -17.78 28.07 -16.05
CA GLU A 423 -16.71 28.72 -15.27
C GLU A 423 -17.21 29.87 -14.38
N ASP A 424 -18.31 30.54 -14.76
CA ASP A 424 -18.92 31.64 -14.03
C ASP A 424 -20.04 31.20 -13.08
N ALA A 425 -20.31 29.89 -12.99
CA ALA A 425 -21.39 29.35 -12.17
C ALA A 425 -21.25 29.70 -10.68
N ARG A 426 -22.34 30.19 -10.11
CA ARG A 426 -22.53 30.43 -8.68
C ARG A 426 -23.40 29.35 -8.08
N ILE A 427 -22.94 28.75 -6.98
CA ILE A 427 -23.61 27.64 -6.29
C ILE A 427 -24.09 28.13 -4.92
N GLU A 428 -25.40 28.09 -4.70
CA GLU A 428 -26.06 28.58 -3.48
C GLU A 428 -26.78 27.44 -2.75
N LEU A 429 -26.35 27.16 -1.52
CA LEU A 429 -26.88 26.05 -0.71
C LEU A 429 -28.29 26.31 -0.19
N ASN A 430 -28.55 27.52 0.33
CA ASN A 430 -29.80 27.83 1.02
C ASN A 430 -31.00 27.84 0.06
N SER A 431 -30.83 28.37 -1.16
CA SER A 431 -31.81 28.34 -2.24
C SER A 431 -31.76 27.06 -3.07
N GLN A 432 -30.76 26.19 -2.83
CA GLN A 432 -30.47 25.00 -3.62
C GLN A 432 -30.40 25.28 -5.12
N ARG A 433 -29.67 26.32 -5.50
CA ARG A 433 -29.60 26.83 -6.88
C ARG A 433 -28.17 26.90 -7.37
N ILE A 434 -27.97 26.54 -8.63
CA ILE A 434 -26.75 26.80 -9.38
C ILE A 434 -27.13 27.69 -10.56
N SER A 435 -26.49 28.84 -10.70
CA SER A 435 -26.85 29.84 -11.73
C SER A 435 -25.63 30.40 -12.45
N TRP A 436 -25.76 30.70 -13.74
CA TRP A 436 -24.74 31.30 -14.60
C TRP A 436 -25.38 32.16 -15.70
N SER A 437 -24.57 32.86 -16.49
CA SER A 437 -25.05 33.61 -17.66
C SER A 437 -24.69 32.89 -18.96
N LYS A 438 -25.65 32.70 -19.85
CA LYS A 438 -25.41 32.20 -21.21
C LYS A 438 -25.99 33.16 -22.23
N GLU A 439 -25.16 33.69 -23.11
CA GLU A 439 -25.57 34.67 -24.15
C GLU A 439 -26.30 35.91 -23.56
N GLY A 440 -25.98 36.27 -22.32
CA GLY A 440 -26.61 37.39 -21.60
C GLY A 440 -27.91 37.01 -20.85
N GLU A 441 -28.42 35.79 -21.03
CA GLU A 441 -29.61 35.30 -20.33
C GLU A 441 -29.22 34.48 -19.09
N PRO A 442 -29.89 34.69 -17.94
CA PRO A 442 -29.65 33.90 -16.73
C PRO A 442 -30.15 32.46 -16.92
N GLN A 443 -29.32 31.50 -16.58
CA GLN A 443 -29.64 30.07 -16.57
C GLN A 443 -29.53 29.52 -15.16
N GLU A 444 -30.30 28.49 -14.84
CA GLU A 444 -30.22 27.82 -13.55
C GLU A 444 -30.52 26.31 -13.60
N ILE A 445 -29.92 25.57 -12.67
CA ILE A 445 -30.28 24.20 -12.32
C ILE A 445 -30.37 24.06 -10.80
N LYS A 446 -31.06 23.01 -10.35
CA LYS A 446 -31.19 22.69 -8.92
C LYS A 446 -29.91 22.05 -8.38
N LEU A 447 -29.47 22.51 -7.21
CA LEU A 447 -28.43 21.86 -6.40
C LEU A 447 -29.05 20.65 -5.67
N LEU A 448 -28.49 19.47 -5.86
CA LEU A 448 -29.00 18.22 -5.27
C LEU A 448 -27.86 17.43 -4.61
N PRO A 449 -28.14 16.75 -3.48
CA PRO A 449 -27.19 15.78 -2.91
C PRO A 449 -27.01 14.58 -3.83
N GLY A 450 -25.84 13.92 -3.74
CA GLY A 450 -25.50 12.76 -4.57
C GLY A 450 -25.00 13.10 -5.98
N ASN A 451 -25.04 14.39 -6.37
CA ASN A 451 -24.40 14.90 -7.58
C ASN A 451 -23.05 15.56 -7.27
N THR A 452 -22.10 15.43 -8.19
CA THR A 452 -20.85 16.20 -8.20
C THR A 452 -20.87 17.16 -9.38
N TYR A 453 -20.67 18.44 -9.08
CA TYR A 453 -20.64 19.52 -10.06
C TYR A 453 -19.19 19.84 -10.41
N VAL A 454 -18.80 19.70 -11.67
CA VAL A 454 -17.43 19.84 -12.16
C VAL A 454 -17.30 21.12 -12.98
N LEU A 455 -16.44 22.03 -12.53
CA LEU A 455 -16.11 23.26 -13.26
C LEU A 455 -15.13 22.96 -14.40
N PRO A 456 -14.96 23.87 -15.38
CA PRO A 456 -14.08 23.62 -16.53
C PRO A 456 -12.60 23.41 -16.15
N SER A 457 -12.17 23.95 -15.00
CA SER A 457 -10.85 23.71 -14.40
C SER A 457 -10.65 22.30 -13.85
N GLY A 458 -11.69 21.46 -13.84
CA GLY A 458 -11.74 20.16 -13.17
C GLY A 458 -12.02 20.25 -11.67
N TYR A 459 -12.23 21.44 -11.10
CA TYR A 459 -12.59 21.60 -9.70
C TYR A 459 -13.97 21.01 -9.43
N LYS A 460 -14.09 20.21 -8.37
CA LYS A 460 -15.30 19.43 -8.05
C LYS A 460 -16.02 20.08 -6.87
N VAL A 461 -17.35 20.21 -6.95
CA VAL A 461 -18.18 20.75 -5.87
C VAL A 461 -19.34 19.81 -5.57
N GLU A 462 -19.61 19.58 -4.29
CA GLU A 462 -20.65 18.66 -3.81
C GLU A 462 -21.46 19.30 -2.68
N MET A 463 -22.74 18.92 -2.59
CA MET A 463 -23.58 19.21 -1.43
C MET A 463 -23.54 18.02 -0.49
N MET A 464 -22.95 18.19 0.70
CA MET A 464 -22.82 17.10 1.68
C MET A 464 -23.12 17.54 3.11
N LYS A 465 -23.46 16.58 3.96
CA LYS A 465 -23.56 16.75 5.41
C LYS A 465 -22.26 16.25 6.05
N PRO A 466 -21.37 17.14 6.56
CA PRO A 466 -20.00 16.73 6.93
C PRO A 466 -19.89 15.79 8.12
N ALA A 467 -20.88 15.81 9.02
CA ALA A 467 -20.97 14.92 10.17
C ALA A 467 -22.42 14.89 10.68
N GLU A 468 -22.73 13.90 11.52
CA GLU A 468 -23.98 13.87 12.27
C GLU A 468 -24.14 15.15 13.12
N GLY A 469 -25.38 15.64 13.25
CA GLY A 469 -25.68 16.90 13.95
C GLY A 469 -25.24 18.18 13.22
N ARG A 470 -24.37 18.13 12.20
CA ARG A 470 -23.94 19.32 11.44
C ARG A 470 -24.91 19.69 10.31
N ARG A 471 -24.89 20.96 9.91
CA ARG A 471 -25.62 21.49 8.75
C ARG A 471 -25.00 21.00 7.44
N TRP A 472 -25.81 20.98 6.38
CA TRP A 472 -25.34 20.83 5.01
C TRP A 472 -24.34 21.93 4.66
N ARG A 473 -23.38 21.59 3.79
CA ARG A 473 -22.33 22.47 3.29
C ARG A 473 -22.05 22.17 1.83
N LEU A 474 -21.54 23.18 1.12
CA LEU A 474 -20.81 22.98 -0.12
C LEU A 474 -19.39 22.54 0.21
N VAL A 475 -18.92 21.50 -0.45
CA VAL A 475 -17.56 20.98 -0.30
C VAL A 475 -16.88 20.93 -1.66
N GLY A 476 -15.62 21.34 -1.68
CA GLY A 476 -14.82 21.45 -2.88
C GLY A 476 -13.60 20.55 -2.85
N TYR A 477 -13.25 19.97 -4.00
CA TYR A 477 -12.03 19.19 -4.17
C TYR A 477 -11.23 19.68 -5.38
N THR A 478 -9.89 19.75 -5.23
CA THR A 478 -9.00 20.13 -6.31
C THR A 478 -9.08 19.15 -7.48
N ALA A 479 -8.76 19.66 -8.68
CA ALA A 479 -8.83 18.89 -9.91
C ALA A 479 -7.71 17.85 -10.02
N GLU A 480 -6.51 18.23 -9.57
CA GLU A 480 -5.30 17.41 -9.60
C GLU A 480 -4.95 16.88 -8.20
N SER A 481 -4.44 15.65 -8.15
CA SER A 481 -4.01 14.96 -6.93
C SER A 481 -2.50 15.07 -6.71
N ARG A 482 -2.07 15.00 -5.45
CA ARG A 482 -0.72 14.51 -5.12
C ARG A 482 -0.71 12.99 -5.10
N VAL A 483 0.29 12.38 -5.72
CA VAL A 483 0.61 10.95 -5.58
C VAL A 483 1.58 10.82 -4.41
N CYS A 484 1.08 10.31 -3.29
CA CYS A 484 1.86 10.11 -2.07
C CYS A 484 2.24 8.63 -1.96
N HIS A 485 3.53 8.35 -1.89
CA HIS A 485 4.12 7.02 -1.86
C HIS A 485 4.88 6.81 -0.54
N LYS A 486 4.67 5.68 0.14
CA LYS A 486 5.23 5.37 1.47
C LYS A 486 5.96 4.02 1.45
N PRO A 487 7.20 3.98 0.94
CA PRO A 487 8.01 2.78 0.87
C PRO A 487 8.73 2.50 2.19
N CYS A 488 9.45 1.37 2.25
CA CYS A 488 10.45 1.04 3.26
C CYS A 488 10.00 1.29 4.72
N THR A 489 8.73 1.01 5.01
CA THR A 489 8.10 1.34 6.28
C THR A 489 7.93 0.09 7.12
N VAL A 490 8.67 -0.01 8.22
CA VAL A 490 8.65 -1.17 9.14
C VAL A 490 7.24 -1.41 9.72
N SER A 491 6.99 -2.61 10.25
CA SER A 491 5.73 -2.97 10.88
C SER A 491 5.36 -2.03 12.03
N GLY A 492 4.28 -1.27 11.86
CA GLY A 492 3.80 -0.24 12.78
C GLY A 492 4.39 1.16 12.52
N GLY A 493 5.10 1.37 11.41
CA GLY A 493 5.45 2.68 10.86
C GLY A 493 4.32 3.36 10.09
N GLY A 494 3.16 2.69 9.96
CA GLY A 494 1.95 3.24 9.37
C GLY A 494 1.96 3.28 7.84
N LYS A 495 2.37 2.19 7.18
CA LYS A 495 2.39 2.04 5.70
C LYS A 495 0.99 2.29 5.09
N SER A 496 0.01 1.48 5.48
CA SER A 496 -1.37 1.56 4.96
C SER A 496 -2.15 2.79 5.45
N GLU A 497 -1.68 3.46 6.50
CA GLU A 497 -2.31 4.69 7.03
C GLU A 497 -2.29 5.84 6.01
N ILE A 498 -1.41 5.78 5.02
CA ILE A 498 -1.35 6.81 3.98
C ILE A 498 -2.65 6.91 3.16
N SER A 499 -3.31 5.78 2.90
CA SER A 499 -4.57 5.71 2.12
C SER A 499 -5.82 5.68 3.00
N LYS A 500 -5.72 5.30 4.28
CA LYS A 500 -6.87 5.27 5.21
C LYS A 500 -7.52 6.63 5.44
N PRO A 501 -8.85 6.73 5.53
CA PRO A 501 -9.51 8.00 5.76
C PRO A 501 -9.17 8.57 7.15
N ILE A 502 -8.84 9.87 7.21
CA ILE A 502 -8.59 10.55 8.51
C ILE A 502 -9.90 10.84 9.26
N THR A 503 -11.06 10.67 8.62
CA THR A 503 -12.39 10.99 9.19
C THR A 503 -12.67 10.24 10.47
N ASP A 504 -12.15 9.02 10.62
CA ASP A 504 -12.40 8.19 11.80
C ASP A 504 -11.69 8.74 13.05
N ALA A 505 -10.65 9.57 12.85
CA ALA A 505 -9.97 10.29 13.92
C ALA A 505 -10.58 11.69 14.21
N ILE A 506 -11.60 12.12 13.45
CA ILE A 506 -12.23 13.43 13.60
C ILE A 506 -13.45 13.34 14.52
N ILE A 507 -13.47 14.20 15.54
CA ILE A 507 -14.53 14.29 16.55
C ILE A 507 -15.28 15.60 16.36
N SER A 508 -16.60 15.59 16.56
CA SER A 508 -17.41 16.82 16.58
C SER A 508 -17.77 17.23 18.01
N GLY A 509 -17.66 18.53 18.31
CA GLY A 509 -18.02 19.08 19.62
C GLY A 509 -18.56 20.50 19.50
N PRO A 510 -19.29 21.01 20.52
CA PRO A 510 -19.83 22.36 20.49
C PRO A 510 -18.71 23.41 20.55
N VAL A 511 -18.98 24.58 19.99
CA VAL A 511 -18.14 25.77 20.17
C VAL A 511 -18.47 26.39 21.52
N PHE A 512 -17.46 26.50 22.37
CA PHE A 512 -17.61 27.08 23.70
C PHE A 512 -17.24 28.58 23.72
N VAL A 513 -18.07 29.36 24.40
CA VAL A 513 -17.77 30.72 24.87
C VAL A 513 -17.82 30.70 26.39
N ARG A 514 -16.91 31.43 27.05
CA ARG A 514 -16.82 31.44 28.51
C ARG A 514 -17.74 32.51 29.09
N ASP A 515 -17.68 33.70 28.51
CA ASP A 515 -18.51 34.85 28.85
C ASP A 515 -18.94 35.47 27.52
N PHE A 516 -20.20 35.29 27.14
CA PHE A 516 -20.68 35.69 25.82
C PHE A 516 -20.43 37.18 25.55
N GLU A 517 -20.73 38.06 26.50
CA GLU A 517 -20.55 39.50 26.30
C GLU A 517 -19.05 39.86 26.30
N GLY A 518 -18.30 39.41 27.31
CA GLY A 518 -16.88 39.73 27.43
C GLY A 518 -16.01 39.15 26.30
N ASP A 519 -16.29 37.92 25.86
CA ASP A 519 -15.56 37.28 24.75
C ASP A 519 -15.88 37.97 23.41
N PHE A 520 -17.11 38.43 23.18
CA PHE A 520 -17.48 39.17 21.97
C PHE A 520 -16.93 40.60 21.94
N ASP A 521 -16.86 41.28 23.08
CA ASP A 521 -16.22 42.60 23.20
C ASP A 521 -14.74 42.51 22.82
N LEU A 522 -14.03 41.52 23.35
CA LEU A 522 -12.63 41.30 23.00
C LEU A 522 -12.46 40.86 21.53
N ALA A 523 -13.36 40.03 21.00
CA ALA A 523 -13.35 39.67 19.59
C ALA A 523 -13.53 40.90 18.68
N GLU A 524 -14.42 41.83 19.04
CA GLU A 524 -14.64 43.08 18.32
C GLU A 524 -13.40 43.99 18.34
N GLU A 525 -12.72 44.10 19.48
CA GLU A 525 -11.43 44.81 19.59
C GLU A 525 -10.40 44.22 18.62
N ILE A 526 -10.26 42.89 18.60
CA ILE A 526 -9.32 42.19 17.71
C ILE A 526 -9.69 42.41 16.24
N ILE A 527 -10.97 42.33 15.89
CA ILE A 527 -11.45 42.51 14.51
C ILE A 527 -11.14 43.92 13.99
N ASN A 528 -11.32 44.94 14.85
CA ASN A 528 -11.16 46.34 14.48
C ASN A 528 -9.71 46.87 14.63
N LYS A 529 -8.80 46.07 15.23
CA LYS A 529 -7.38 46.46 15.40
C LYS A 529 -6.66 46.60 14.05
N GLU A 530 -5.77 47.60 13.97
CA GLU A 530 -4.84 47.76 12.84
C GLU A 530 -3.58 46.92 13.05
N TYR A 531 -3.17 46.19 12.01
CA TYR A 531 -2.10 45.19 12.03
C TYR A 531 -0.88 45.58 11.18
N GLY A 532 -0.90 46.75 10.54
CA GLY A 532 0.11 47.20 9.58
C GLY A 532 1.53 47.33 10.13
N GLN A 533 1.72 47.54 11.43
CA GLN A 533 3.01 47.81 12.08
C GLN A 533 3.58 46.61 12.87
N ARG A 534 3.06 45.41 12.64
CA ARG A 534 3.37 44.23 13.48
C ARG A 534 4.71 43.56 13.18
N PHE A 535 5.34 43.83 12.04
CA PHE A 535 6.51 43.06 11.60
C PHE A 535 7.80 43.58 12.23
N LEU A 536 8.70 42.63 12.57
CA LEU A 536 10.08 42.92 12.95
C LEU A 536 10.85 43.63 11.84
N ASP A 537 10.62 43.20 10.60
CA ASP A 537 11.20 43.81 9.40
C ASP A 537 10.35 45.03 9.00
N GLU A 538 10.88 46.22 9.27
CA GLU A 538 10.20 47.49 9.03
C GLU A 538 9.78 47.69 7.57
N SER A 539 10.49 47.08 6.61
CA SER A 539 10.14 47.17 5.18
C SER A 539 8.79 46.51 4.85
N LYS A 540 8.32 45.59 5.70
CA LYS A 540 7.03 44.92 5.58
C LYS A 540 5.89 45.68 6.26
N ASN A 541 6.21 46.69 7.07
CA ASN A 541 5.23 47.49 7.76
C ASN A 541 4.53 48.45 6.78
N LYS A 542 3.23 48.66 7.00
CA LYS A 542 2.38 49.53 6.18
C LYS A 542 1.56 50.44 7.07
N THR A 543 1.26 51.65 6.61
CA THR A 543 0.42 52.63 7.34
C THR A 543 -0.98 52.08 7.61
N LYS A 544 -1.55 51.32 6.66
CA LYS A 544 -2.79 50.56 6.83
C LYS A 544 -2.62 49.13 6.32
N GLY A 545 -3.00 48.17 7.14
CA GLY A 545 -3.04 46.76 6.81
C GLY A 545 -4.38 46.37 6.16
N ARG A 546 -4.47 45.12 5.72
CA ARG A 546 -5.75 44.55 5.26
C ARG A 546 -6.67 44.34 6.47
N PRO A 547 -7.90 44.88 6.50
CA PRO A 547 -8.86 44.64 7.58
C PRO A 547 -9.10 43.15 7.81
N LEU A 548 -9.42 42.74 9.05
CA LEU A 548 -9.56 41.31 9.39
C LEU A 548 -10.71 40.65 8.60
N LEU A 549 -11.88 41.29 8.57
CA LEU A 549 -13.08 40.77 7.91
C LEU A 549 -13.11 40.96 6.38
N SER A 550 -12.17 41.71 5.80
CA SER A 550 -12.11 41.94 4.34
C SER A 550 -11.99 40.65 3.53
N ASN A 551 -12.68 40.58 2.39
CA ASN A 551 -12.60 39.46 1.44
C ASN A 551 -11.20 39.29 0.83
N GLU A 552 -10.37 40.34 0.82
CA GLU A 552 -8.96 40.28 0.42
C GLU A 552 -8.06 39.55 1.44
N ARG A 553 -8.63 39.12 2.58
CA ARG A 553 -7.92 38.44 3.65
C ARG A 553 -8.53 37.06 3.90
N SER A 554 -7.80 36.01 3.52
CA SER A 554 -8.24 34.63 3.72
C SER A 554 -8.23 34.21 5.18
N LEU A 555 -9.02 33.19 5.53
CA LEU A 555 -9.04 32.60 6.88
C LEU A 555 -7.64 32.14 7.33
N GLY A 556 -6.90 31.45 6.45
CA GLY A 556 -5.51 31.06 6.72
C GLY A 556 -4.58 32.24 7.02
N SER A 557 -4.79 33.39 6.36
CA SER A 557 -4.02 34.60 6.68
C SER A 557 -4.40 35.21 8.03
N VAL A 558 -5.63 35.02 8.51
CA VAL A 558 -6.05 35.43 9.86
C VAL A 558 -5.47 34.47 10.90
N ILE A 559 -5.46 33.16 10.65
CA ILE A 559 -4.77 32.18 11.51
C ILE A 559 -3.29 32.55 11.66
N LYS A 560 -2.59 32.81 10.55
CA LYS A 560 -1.18 33.26 10.58
C LYS A 560 -1.00 34.55 11.40
N LEU A 561 -1.93 35.49 11.27
CA LEU A 561 -1.91 36.77 12.02
C LEU A 561 -2.03 36.54 13.53
N LEU A 562 -2.96 35.69 13.94
CA LEU A 562 -3.29 35.45 15.34
C LEU A 562 -2.41 34.37 16.00
N THR A 563 -1.44 33.84 15.25
CA THR A 563 -0.45 32.87 15.74
C THR A 563 0.91 33.57 15.97
N PRO A 564 1.44 33.59 17.21
CA PRO A 564 2.71 34.22 17.54
C PRO A 564 3.88 33.78 16.66
N SER A 565 4.84 34.68 16.44
CA SER A 565 6.04 34.39 15.65
C SER A 565 7.23 35.23 16.08
N LYS A 566 8.19 34.60 16.74
CA LYS A 566 9.44 35.24 17.18
C LYS A 566 10.27 35.82 16.02
N SER A 567 10.16 35.23 14.83
CA SER A 567 10.94 35.63 13.64
C SER A 567 10.21 36.57 12.68
N GLU A 568 8.91 36.82 12.88
CA GLU A 568 8.15 37.71 11.98
C GLU A 568 7.57 38.93 12.69
N TYR A 569 7.16 38.80 13.96
CA TYR A 569 6.44 39.83 14.68
C TYR A 569 7.24 40.47 15.82
N THR A 570 6.99 41.76 16.08
CA THR A 570 7.59 42.48 17.21
C THR A 570 7.24 41.80 18.54
N GLU A 571 8.11 41.95 19.55
CA GLU A 571 7.87 41.34 20.87
C GLU A 571 6.60 41.89 21.54
N GLU A 572 6.30 43.18 21.34
CA GLU A 572 5.05 43.80 21.77
C GLU A 572 3.83 43.10 21.16
N PHE A 573 3.83 42.88 19.84
CA PHE A 573 2.72 42.21 19.17
C PHE A 573 2.59 40.74 19.59
N ASN A 574 3.71 40.03 19.75
CA ASN A 574 3.70 38.65 20.27
C ASN A 574 3.18 38.58 21.70
N THR A 575 3.52 39.54 22.56
CA THR A 575 3.02 39.63 23.94
C THR A 575 1.51 39.85 23.95
N TRP A 576 1.00 40.78 23.13
CA TRP A 576 -0.43 40.98 22.94
C TRP A 576 -1.12 39.72 22.39
N LEU A 577 -0.54 39.04 21.39
CA LEU A 577 -1.12 37.79 20.87
C LEU A 577 -1.20 36.68 21.91
N LYS A 578 -0.25 36.60 22.85
CA LYS A 578 -0.24 35.62 23.94
C LYS A 578 -1.27 35.97 25.03
N SER A 579 -1.62 37.24 25.20
CA SER A 579 -2.64 37.65 26.18
C SER A 579 -4.08 37.37 25.73
N ILE A 580 -4.31 37.16 24.44
CA ILE A 580 -5.64 36.83 23.92
C ILE A 580 -6.01 35.37 24.27
N PRO A 581 -7.14 35.14 24.98
CA PRO A 581 -7.61 33.79 25.28
C PRO A 581 -7.88 32.96 24.01
N GLN A 582 -7.58 31.66 24.06
CA GLN A 582 -7.68 30.80 22.89
C GLN A 582 -9.11 30.68 22.35
N GLN A 583 -10.11 30.64 23.24
CA GLN A 583 -11.52 30.60 22.84
C GLN A 583 -11.94 31.87 22.09
N VAL A 584 -11.35 33.03 22.41
CA VAL A 584 -11.63 34.30 21.71
C VAL A 584 -10.97 34.31 20.33
N LYS A 585 -9.76 33.76 20.19
CA LYS A 585 -9.15 33.57 18.85
C LYS A 585 -10.02 32.68 17.97
N GLU A 586 -10.52 31.58 18.54
CA GLU A 586 -11.43 30.67 17.85
C GLU A 586 -12.75 31.36 17.45
N LEU A 587 -13.32 32.17 18.34
CA LEU A 587 -14.49 33.01 18.05
C LEU A 587 -14.22 33.98 16.88
N VAL A 588 -13.08 34.67 16.86
CA VAL A 588 -12.69 35.57 15.75
C VAL A 588 -12.57 34.80 14.43
N LEU A 589 -12.01 33.59 14.44
CA LEU A 589 -11.93 32.73 13.24
C LEU A 589 -13.31 32.28 12.76
N ILE A 590 -14.23 31.98 13.69
CA ILE A 590 -15.63 31.67 13.38
C ILE A 590 -16.31 32.88 12.76
N ILE A 591 -16.22 34.06 13.39
CA ILE A 591 -16.81 35.29 12.86
C ILE A 591 -16.26 35.55 11.46
N LYS A 592 -14.93 35.48 11.27
CA LYS A 592 -14.31 35.64 9.95
C LYS A 592 -14.86 34.67 8.91
N ARG A 593 -15.07 33.40 9.27
CA ARG A 593 -15.57 32.38 8.36
C ARG A 593 -17.03 32.62 7.95
N PHE A 594 -17.86 33.06 8.88
CA PHE A 594 -19.29 33.24 8.65
C PHE A 594 -19.65 34.63 8.14
N TYR A 595 -18.78 35.61 8.32
CA TYR A 595 -18.98 37.00 7.92
C TYR A 595 -19.36 37.11 6.44
N LYS A 596 -20.36 37.94 6.17
CA LYS A 596 -20.77 38.35 4.84
C LYS A 596 -20.74 39.88 4.78
N GLU A 597 -20.43 40.43 3.60
CA GLU A 597 -20.27 41.89 3.45
C GLU A 597 -21.54 42.68 3.84
N ASP A 598 -22.73 42.11 3.60
CA ASP A 598 -24.02 42.70 3.95
C ASP A 598 -24.28 42.78 5.47
N TRP A 599 -23.47 42.10 6.30
CA TRP A 599 -23.57 42.21 7.76
C TRP A 599 -23.00 43.52 8.29
N GLY A 600 -22.01 44.10 7.59
CA GLY A 600 -21.33 45.32 8.04
C GLY A 600 -20.84 45.19 9.48
N SER A 601 -21.12 46.19 10.32
CA SER A 601 -20.81 46.17 11.75
C SER A 601 -21.82 45.36 12.60
N ASP A 602 -22.92 44.88 12.04
CA ASP A 602 -24.01 44.23 12.77
C ASP A 602 -23.88 42.70 12.88
N TRP A 603 -22.67 42.17 12.63
CA TRP A 603 -22.40 40.73 12.66
C TRP A 603 -22.67 40.10 14.04
N ARG A 604 -22.55 40.86 15.14
CA ARG A 604 -22.74 40.38 16.52
C ARG A 604 -24.11 39.77 16.75
N LYS A 605 -25.17 40.38 16.22
CA LYS A 605 -26.56 39.92 16.39
C LYS A 605 -26.87 38.56 15.74
N ARG A 606 -25.93 38.01 14.96
CA ARG A 606 -26.09 36.70 14.30
C ARG A 606 -25.78 35.53 15.23
N PHE A 607 -25.11 35.80 16.34
CA PHE A 607 -24.67 34.82 17.31
C PHE A 607 -25.40 35.02 18.64
N SER A 608 -25.62 33.93 19.37
CA SER A 608 -26.26 33.96 20.67
C SER A 608 -25.81 32.77 21.53
N VAL A 609 -26.26 32.75 22.78
CA VAL A 609 -26.24 31.59 23.68
C VAL A 609 -27.63 31.39 24.27
N ASP A 610 -27.95 30.18 24.74
CA ASP A 610 -29.20 29.98 25.48
C ASP A 610 -29.12 30.58 26.88
N LEU A 611 -30.27 30.89 27.48
CA LEU A 611 -30.36 31.14 28.92
C LEU A 611 -30.67 29.81 29.63
N ILE A 612 -29.69 29.26 30.34
CA ILE A 612 -29.83 28.03 31.12
C ILE A 612 -30.06 28.46 32.57
N ASN A 613 -31.25 28.17 33.11
CA ASN A 613 -31.66 28.58 34.46
C ASN A 613 -31.57 30.11 34.72
N GLY A 614 -31.73 30.92 33.66
CA GLY A 614 -31.65 32.38 33.76
C GLY A 614 -30.24 32.96 33.61
N GLU A 615 -29.21 32.11 33.47
CA GLU A 615 -27.83 32.52 33.20
C GLU A 615 -27.45 32.22 31.76
N SER A 616 -26.57 33.04 31.17
CA SER A 616 -26.04 32.80 29.83
C SER A 616 -25.28 31.47 29.78
N GLY A 617 -25.67 30.59 28.87
CA GLY A 617 -24.98 29.34 28.62
C GLY A 617 -23.68 29.52 27.85
N ASN A 618 -22.92 28.44 27.72
CA ASN A 618 -21.55 28.48 27.18
C ASN A 618 -21.45 27.95 25.75
N ILE A 619 -22.55 27.53 25.13
CA ILE A 619 -22.53 26.95 23.77
C ILE A 619 -22.97 28.03 22.77
N LEU A 620 -22.05 28.39 21.88
CA LEU A 620 -22.32 29.38 20.84
C LEU A 620 -23.37 28.86 19.86
N ARG A 621 -24.34 29.71 19.54
CA ARG A 621 -25.41 29.44 18.57
C ARG A 621 -25.30 30.40 17.40
N TYR A 622 -25.66 29.90 16.21
CA TYR A 622 -25.82 30.69 14.99
C TYR A 622 -27.12 30.30 14.32
N ARG A 623 -28.01 31.28 14.07
CA ARG A 623 -29.41 31.03 13.66
C ARG A 623 -30.12 30.02 14.58
N GLU A 624 -30.09 30.28 15.88
CA GLU A 624 -30.79 29.49 16.90
C GLU A 624 -30.41 28.00 16.97
N GLN A 625 -29.29 27.58 16.39
CA GLN A 625 -28.77 26.22 16.56
C GLN A 625 -27.37 26.25 17.11
N GLN A 626 -27.05 25.25 17.94
CA GLN A 626 -25.72 25.05 18.48
C GLN A 626 -24.69 24.90 17.35
N MET A 627 -23.60 25.63 17.46
CA MET A 627 -22.48 25.52 16.53
C MET A 627 -21.61 24.34 16.94
N LEU A 628 -21.42 23.42 15.99
CA LEU A 628 -20.46 22.33 16.14
C LEU A 628 -19.18 22.66 15.37
N THR A 629 -18.05 22.31 15.95
CA THR A 629 -16.75 22.29 15.29
C THR A 629 -16.14 20.91 15.32
N GLN A 630 -15.05 20.74 14.58
CA GLN A 630 -14.34 19.47 14.47
C GLN A 630 -12.96 19.58 15.11
N TYR A 631 -12.57 18.51 15.77
CA TYR A 631 -11.28 18.33 16.40
C TYR A 631 -10.64 17.07 15.84
N LEU A 632 -9.33 17.07 15.74
CA LEU A 632 -8.54 15.89 15.39
C LEU A 632 -7.68 15.51 16.59
N ARG A 633 -7.65 14.21 16.93
CA ARG A 633 -6.71 13.68 17.91
C ARG A 633 -5.30 13.69 17.33
N ILE A 634 -4.33 14.24 18.08
CA ILE A 634 -2.90 14.14 17.79
C ILE A 634 -2.16 13.75 19.07
N GLY A 635 -2.08 12.44 19.30
CA GLY A 635 -1.44 11.81 20.44
C GLY A 635 -2.23 11.87 21.74
N TYR A 636 -1.56 11.47 22.81
CA TYR A 636 -2.13 11.28 24.13
C TYR A 636 -1.39 12.09 25.19
N THR A 637 -2.06 12.37 26.31
CA THR A 637 -1.44 12.87 27.55
C THR A 637 -0.81 11.72 28.34
N GLU A 638 -0.03 12.02 29.37
CA GLU A 638 0.62 11.02 30.24
C GLU A 638 -0.37 10.03 30.87
N ASN A 639 -1.58 10.48 31.20
CA ASN A 639 -2.65 9.63 31.76
C ASN A 639 -3.50 8.90 30.69
N GLY A 640 -3.11 8.97 29.41
CA GLY A 640 -3.80 8.31 28.30
C GLY A 640 -5.02 9.04 27.75
N SER A 641 -5.29 10.27 28.19
CA SER A 641 -6.36 11.09 27.61
C SER A 641 -5.98 11.60 26.22
N TRP A 642 -6.96 11.84 25.36
CA TRP A 642 -6.71 12.33 24.01
C TRP A 642 -6.25 13.79 23.99
N ARG A 643 -5.24 14.11 23.17
CA ARG A 643 -4.89 15.49 22.83
C ARG A 643 -5.64 15.90 21.57
N THR A 644 -6.70 16.69 21.72
CA THR A 644 -7.59 17.08 20.61
C THR A 644 -7.36 18.52 20.19
N PHE A 645 -7.26 18.75 18.88
CA PHE A 645 -6.95 20.07 18.31
C PHE A 645 -7.99 20.51 17.29
N GLY A 646 -8.46 21.76 17.41
CA GLY A 646 -9.50 22.30 16.54
C GLY A 646 -9.04 22.42 15.08
N LEU A 647 -9.78 21.78 14.19
CA LEU A 647 -9.57 21.85 12.74
C LEU A 647 -10.05 23.18 12.18
N ARG A 648 -9.42 23.58 11.08
CA ARG A 648 -9.80 24.77 10.32
C ARG A 648 -11.27 24.75 9.94
N LYS A 649 -11.92 25.91 10.06
CA LYS A 649 -13.36 26.03 9.77
C LYS A 649 -13.70 25.86 8.28
N ASP A 650 -12.69 25.87 7.42
CA ASP A 650 -12.75 25.57 5.99
C ASP A 650 -12.05 24.26 5.59
N PHE A 651 -11.62 23.44 6.56
CA PHE A 651 -10.97 22.15 6.29
C PHE A 651 -12.01 21.06 6.04
N ILE A 652 -11.79 20.29 4.97
CA ILE A 652 -12.41 18.99 4.72
C ILE A 652 -11.27 18.01 4.43
N PRO A 653 -11.31 16.77 4.97
CA PRO A 653 -10.34 15.73 4.61
C PRO A 653 -10.10 15.60 3.12
N ALA A 654 -8.88 15.25 2.74
CA ALA A 654 -8.56 14.96 1.35
C ALA A 654 -9.41 13.79 0.85
N ALA A 655 -9.91 13.89 -0.38
CA ALA A 655 -10.46 12.72 -1.05
C ALA A 655 -9.29 11.83 -1.47
N LYS A 656 -9.28 10.58 -0.98
CA LYS A 656 -8.18 9.63 -1.18
C LYS A 656 -8.62 8.42 -1.98
N ILE A 657 -7.77 8.00 -2.91
CA ILE A 657 -7.92 6.76 -3.69
C ILE A 657 -6.64 5.96 -3.50
N SER A 658 -6.76 4.75 -2.94
CA SER A 658 -5.61 3.88 -2.70
C SER A 658 -4.94 3.52 -4.03
N LEU A 659 -3.62 3.67 -4.10
CA LEU A 659 -2.82 3.26 -5.27
C LEU A 659 -1.97 2.04 -4.98
N GLU A 660 -1.52 1.90 -3.73
CA GLU A 660 -0.61 0.86 -3.26
C GLU A 660 -1.01 0.49 -1.84
N ASP A 661 -0.64 -0.71 -1.39
CA ASP A 661 -0.82 -1.11 0.00
C ASP A 661 0.37 -1.91 0.53
N ASP A 662 0.75 -3.03 -0.11
CA ASP A 662 1.75 -3.96 0.43
C ASP A 662 2.69 -4.59 -0.60
N ILE A 663 2.23 -4.91 -1.82
CA ILE A 663 3.05 -5.41 -2.93
C ILE A 663 2.92 -4.43 -4.10
N THR A 664 3.98 -3.66 -4.33
CA THR A 664 4.04 -2.66 -5.41
C THR A 664 5.09 -3.04 -6.44
N ALA A 665 4.73 -2.99 -7.72
CA ALA A 665 5.67 -2.93 -8.83
C ALA A 665 5.87 -1.46 -9.23
N SER A 666 7.10 -1.05 -9.53
CA SER A 666 7.38 0.31 -9.97
C SER A 666 8.46 0.38 -11.04
N VAL A 667 8.44 1.47 -11.83
CA VAL A 667 9.42 1.78 -12.87
C VAL A 667 9.79 3.25 -12.82
N VAL A 668 11.00 3.56 -13.30
CA VAL A 668 11.49 4.93 -13.48
C VAL A 668 11.69 5.19 -14.97
N ALA A 669 10.94 6.17 -15.48
CA ALA A 669 10.95 6.56 -16.89
C ALA A 669 11.54 7.98 -17.05
N PRO A 670 12.47 8.20 -18.00
CA PRO A 670 13.01 9.52 -18.28
C PRO A 670 11.91 10.45 -18.78
N SER A 671 11.79 11.64 -18.20
CA SER A 671 10.69 12.56 -18.53
C SER A 671 10.73 13.04 -19.98
N SER A 672 11.88 12.98 -20.65
CA SER A 672 12.04 13.30 -22.07
C SER A 672 11.35 12.31 -23.02
N GLN A 673 11.02 11.11 -22.55
CA GLN A 673 10.33 10.09 -23.35
C GLN A 673 8.82 10.08 -23.12
N LEU A 674 8.35 10.81 -22.11
CA LEU A 674 6.96 10.78 -21.69
C LEU A 674 6.19 11.93 -22.31
N SER A 675 5.02 11.61 -22.84
CA SER A 675 4.00 12.61 -23.11
C SER A 675 3.08 12.75 -21.90
N SER A 676 2.33 13.84 -21.77
CA SER A 676 1.18 13.89 -20.85
C SER A 676 1.46 13.83 -19.34
N LEU A 677 2.69 14.15 -18.90
CA LEU A 677 3.03 14.42 -17.49
C LEU A 677 2.21 15.59 -16.91
N PRO A 678 2.07 15.68 -15.57
CA PRO A 678 1.40 16.81 -14.93
C PRO A 678 1.99 18.17 -15.37
N PRO A 679 1.17 19.22 -15.58
CA PRO A 679 1.64 20.56 -15.85
C PRO A 679 2.62 21.03 -14.78
N GLY A 680 3.74 21.62 -15.19
CA GLY A 680 4.78 22.09 -14.27
C GLY A 680 5.74 21.00 -13.79
N TRP A 681 5.62 19.74 -14.26
CA TRP A 681 6.61 18.71 -13.98
C TRP A 681 7.98 19.13 -14.54
N SER A 682 8.97 19.25 -13.66
CA SER A 682 10.33 19.69 -14.00
C SER A 682 11.42 18.68 -13.66
N LEU A 683 11.06 17.55 -13.02
CA LEU A 683 12.02 16.53 -12.61
C LEU A 683 12.51 15.73 -13.84
N PRO A 684 13.77 15.26 -13.83
CA PRO A 684 14.38 14.64 -14.99
C PRO A 684 13.85 13.25 -15.33
N SER A 685 13.42 12.49 -14.32
CA SER A 685 12.74 11.20 -14.48
C SER A 685 11.53 11.14 -13.56
N ALA A 686 10.59 10.25 -13.90
CA ALA A 686 9.34 10.07 -13.19
C ALA A 686 9.19 8.60 -12.75
N LYS A 687 8.84 8.39 -11.47
CA LYS A 687 8.53 7.07 -10.92
C LYS A 687 7.03 6.79 -11.03
N PHE A 688 6.68 5.59 -11.50
CA PHE A 688 5.30 5.10 -11.60
C PHE A 688 5.14 3.81 -10.82
N VAL A 689 3.98 3.63 -10.20
CA VAL A 689 3.69 2.55 -9.26
C VAL A 689 2.42 1.83 -9.68
N HIS A 690 2.38 0.53 -9.42
CA HIS A 690 1.24 -0.35 -9.65
C HIS A 690 1.11 -1.33 -8.49
N ASN A 691 -0.10 -1.46 -7.96
CA ASN A 691 -0.39 -2.45 -6.93
C ASN A 691 -0.70 -3.81 -7.55
N CYS A 692 0.10 -4.81 -7.19
CA CYS A 692 0.01 -6.16 -7.74
C CYS A 692 -1.18 -6.97 -7.19
N GLU A 693 -1.94 -6.42 -6.23
CA GLU A 693 -3.00 -7.12 -5.51
C GLU A 693 -4.38 -6.58 -5.91
N TYR A 694 -5.38 -7.44 -6.00
CA TYR A 694 -6.81 -7.10 -6.17
C TYR A 694 -7.57 -7.08 -4.83
N ARG A 695 -7.02 -7.74 -3.81
CA ARG A 695 -7.57 -7.77 -2.45
C ARG A 695 -6.46 -7.64 -1.41
N PHE A 696 -6.68 -6.85 -0.38
CA PHE A 696 -5.71 -6.60 0.70
C PHE A 696 -5.95 -7.52 1.88
N PHE A 697 -4.89 -8.17 2.35
CA PHE A 697 -4.95 -9.04 3.53
C PHE A 697 -4.85 -8.23 4.82
N GLN A 698 -5.93 -7.52 5.16
CA GLN A 698 -5.99 -6.55 6.24
C GLN A 698 -5.91 -7.21 7.61
N ARG A 699 -5.33 -6.47 8.58
CA ARG A 699 -5.38 -6.78 10.02
C ARG A 699 -6.06 -5.61 10.75
N PRO A 700 -7.36 -5.69 11.03
CA PRO A 700 -8.11 -4.57 11.57
C PRO A 700 -8.00 -4.53 13.10
N ASP A 701 -6.87 -4.03 13.61
CA ASP A 701 -6.54 -4.05 15.06
C ASP A 701 -7.61 -3.32 15.91
N ASP A 702 -8.16 -2.20 15.42
CA ASP A 702 -9.15 -1.40 16.14
C ASP A 702 -10.59 -1.89 15.96
N ALA A 703 -10.86 -2.76 14.98
CA ALA A 703 -12.22 -3.23 14.68
C ALA A 703 -12.81 -4.11 15.77
N ILE A 704 -12.02 -4.61 16.73
CA ILE A 704 -12.55 -5.29 17.91
C ILE A 704 -13.52 -4.41 18.71
N ILE A 705 -13.40 -3.09 18.58
CA ILE A 705 -14.31 -2.10 19.15
C ILE A 705 -15.49 -1.89 18.18
N ARG A 706 -16.68 -2.33 18.60
CA ARG A 706 -17.92 -2.21 17.84
C ARG A 706 -18.19 -0.76 17.40
N GLY A 707 -18.49 -0.56 16.12
CA GLY A 707 -18.84 0.72 15.52
C GLY A 707 -17.67 1.66 15.27
N TYR A 708 -16.44 1.28 15.63
CA TYR A 708 -15.27 2.13 15.50
C TYR A 708 -14.71 2.10 14.08
N ASP A 709 -14.28 0.93 13.59
CA ASP A 709 -13.78 0.74 12.23
C ASP A 709 -14.94 0.38 11.28
N LYS A 710 -15.59 1.42 10.76
CA LYS A 710 -16.77 1.26 9.89
C LYS A 710 -16.45 0.57 8.57
N GLY A 711 -15.24 0.78 8.04
CA GLY A 711 -14.79 0.14 6.82
C GLY A 711 -14.61 -1.37 7.02
N ALA A 712 -13.95 -1.77 8.10
CA ALA A 712 -13.79 -3.18 8.43
C ALA A 712 -15.12 -3.86 8.70
N GLU A 713 -16.04 -3.24 9.45
CA GLU A 713 -17.37 -3.83 9.68
C GLU A 713 -18.17 -4.01 8.38
N GLN A 714 -18.15 -3.01 7.48
CA GLN A 714 -18.78 -3.12 6.17
C GLN A 714 -18.18 -4.24 5.32
N ASP A 715 -16.86 -4.38 5.33
CA ASP A 715 -16.19 -5.45 4.58
C ASP A 715 -16.50 -6.82 5.18
N LEU A 716 -16.41 -6.98 6.50
CA LEU A 716 -16.64 -8.25 7.22
C LEU A 716 -18.10 -8.72 7.16
N SER A 717 -19.05 -7.82 6.91
CA SER A 717 -20.46 -8.14 6.69
C SER A 717 -20.80 -8.39 5.22
N SER A 718 -19.87 -8.17 4.28
CA SER A 718 -20.12 -8.33 2.85
C SER A 718 -20.11 -9.80 2.42
N PHE A 719 -21.05 -10.20 1.56
CA PHE A 719 -21.09 -11.56 1.00
C PHE A 719 -19.86 -11.88 0.12
N GLY A 720 -19.38 -13.13 0.18
CA GLY A 720 -18.18 -13.59 -0.51
C GLY A 720 -16.86 -13.26 0.19
N SER A 721 -16.90 -12.89 1.47
CA SER A 721 -15.72 -12.56 2.27
C SER A 721 -14.85 -13.79 2.58
N PHE A 722 -13.53 -13.59 2.58
CA PHE A 722 -12.55 -14.57 3.06
C PHE A 722 -11.99 -14.08 4.39
N LEU A 723 -12.23 -14.84 5.47
CA LEU A 723 -11.80 -14.52 6.83
C LEU A 723 -10.79 -15.56 7.33
N SER A 724 -9.92 -15.12 8.24
CA SER A 724 -9.03 -15.99 8.99
C SER A 724 -8.81 -15.45 10.41
N ASN A 725 -8.70 -16.36 11.38
CA ASN A 725 -8.54 -16.08 12.80
C ASN A 725 -9.70 -15.30 13.43
N TYR A 726 -10.93 -15.70 13.11
CA TYR A 726 -12.15 -15.30 13.83
C TYR A 726 -12.82 -16.51 14.46
N GLU A 727 -13.65 -16.28 15.47
CA GLU A 727 -14.50 -17.34 16.04
C GLU A 727 -15.64 -17.70 15.06
N PRO A 728 -15.92 -19.01 14.86
CA PRO A 728 -17.14 -19.47 14.22
C PRO A 728 -18.29 -19.42 15.23
N LEU A 729 -19.14 -18.41 15.12
CA LEU A 729 -20.27 -18.19 16.04
C LEU A 729 -21.52 -18.88 15.50
N ASP A 730 -22.34 -19.45 16.37
CA ASP A 730 -23.57 -20.17 16.01
C ASP A 730 -24.83 -19.31 16.17
N ARG A 731 -25.98 -19.89 15.82
CA ARG A 731 -27.28 -19.22 15.87
C ARG A 731 -27.79 -18.94 17.29
N GLU A 732 -27.33 -19.68 18.30
CA GLU A 732 -27.65 -19.39 19.70
C GLU A 732 -26.89 -18.13 20.16
N PHE A 733 -25.62 -18.04 19.78
CA PHE A 733 -24.81 -16.85 20.02
C PHE A 733 -25.40 -15.61 19.35
N ALA A 734 -25.84 -15.70 18.09
CA ALA A 734 -26.48 -14.59 17.38
C ALA A 734 -27.75 -14.09 18.09
N LYS A 735 -28.58 -15.00 18.63
CA LYS A 735 -29.76 -14.62 19.42
C LYS A 735 -29.37 -13.90 20.70
N ASN A 736 -28.42 -14.45 21.46
CA ASN A 736 -27.91 -13.81 22.67
C ASN A 736 -27.29 -12.44 22.38
N GLU A 737 -26.56 -12.30 21.28
CA GLU A 737 -25.93 -11.04 20.87
C GLU A 737 -26.99 -9.99 20.47
N THR A 738 -28.03 -10.39 19.72
CA THR A 738 -29.11 -9.49 19.30
C THR A 738 -30.03 -9.09 20.47
N GLU A 739 -30.20 -9.96 21.49
CA GLU A 739 -30.93 -9.66 22.72
C GLU A 739 -30.17 -8.68 23.65
N ASP A 740 -28.83 -8.62 23.59
CA ASP A 740 -28.01 -7.55 24.20
C ASP A 740 -28.10 -6.26 23.36
N ALA A 741 -29.31 -5.67 23.34
CA ALA A 741 -29.65 -4.52 22.50
C ALA A 741 -28.69 -3.32 22.69
N ILE A 742 -28.07 -3.18 23.86
CA ILE A 742 -27.12 -2.09 24.14
C ILE A 742 -25.82 -2.31 23.38
N ARG A 743 -25.20 -3.48 23.49
CA ARG A 743 -23.94 -3.77 22.76
C ARG A 743 -24.18 -3.97 21.28
N PHE A 744 -25.27 -4.63 20.91
CA PHE A 744 -25.65 -4.82 19.51
C PHE A 744 -25.88 -3.48 18.81
N GLY A 745 -26.49 -2.52 19.50
CA GLY A 745 -26.69 -1.16 19.00
C GLY A 745 -25.41 -0.39 18.66
N GLN A 746 -24.24 -0.84 19.15
CA GLN A 746 -22.93 -0.21 18.88
C GLN A 746 -22.34 -0.60 17.52
N TYR A 747 -22.74 -1.74 16.94
CA TYR A 747 -22.32 -2.09 15.58
C TYR A 747 -22.88 -1.12 14.56
N THR A 748 -22.18 -0.99 13.44
CA THR A 748 -22.70 -0.35 12.23
C THR A 748 -23.90 -1.11 11.67
N GLU A 749 -24.73 -0.42 10.89
CA GLU A 749 -25.92 -1.00 10.26
C GLU A 749 -25.60 -2.25 9.42
N PRO A 750 -24.57 -2.29 8.54
CA PRO A 750 -24.26 -3.48 7.75
C PRO A 750 -23.95 -4.72 8.59
N MET A 751 -23.21 -4.55 9.70
CA MET A 751 -22.91 -5.67 10.60
C MET A 751 -24.16 -6.15 11.32
N ARG A 752 -25.02 -5.23 11.80
CA ARG A 752 -26.29 -5.61 12.44
C ARG A 752 -27.21 -6.36 11.50
N ASP A 753 -27.34 -5.89 10.26
CA ASP A 753 -28.19 -6.53 9.26
C ASP A 753 -27.73 -7.95 8.97
N MET A 754 -26.41 -8.17 8.80
CA MET A 754 -25.83 -9.50 8.58
C MET A 754 -26.12 -10.46 9.75
N VAL A 755 -25.95 -10.00 11.00
CA VAL A 755 -26.23 -10.82 12.19
C VAL A 755 -27.73 -11.12 12.32
N LEU A 756 -28.60 -10.15 12.03
CA LEU A 756 -30.05 -10.34 12.05
C LEU A 756 -30.48 -11.35 10.98
N ASP A 757 -30.03 -11.17 9.74
CA ASP A 757 -30.31 -12.08 8.62
C ASP A 757 -29.87 -13.51 8.96
N PHE A 758 -28.69 -13.67 9.55
CA PHE A 758 -28.23 -14.96 10.05
C PHE A 758 -29.14 -15.49 11.17
N SER A 759 -29.52 -14.68 12.15
CA SER A 759 -30.36 -15.13 13.27
C SER A 759 -31.72 -15.69 12.82
N TYR A 760 -32.27 -15.16 11.73
CA TYR A 760 -33.55 -15.58 11.13
C TYR A 760 -33.39 -16.68 10.06
N GLY A 761 -32.20 -16.84 9.49
CA GLY A 761 -31.87 -17.85 8.50
C GLY A 761 -31.81 -19.27 9.07
N ASN A 762 -31.76 -20.27 8.17
CA ASN A 762 -31.60 -21.68 8.53
C ASN A 762 -30.25 -22.30 8.10
N SER A 763 -29.48 -21.61 7.25
CA SER A 763 -28.17 -22.01 6.74
C SER A 763 -27.43 -20.75 6.26
N PRO A 764 -26.09 -20.70 6.31
CA PRO A 764 -25.16 -21.69 6.87
C PRO A 764 -25.21 -21.74 8.40
N ASP A 765 -24.54 -22.71 9.03
CA ASP A 765 -24.56 -22.93 10.49
C ASP A 765 -23.77 -21.87 11.30
N TYR A 766 -22.89 -21.11 10.66
CA TYR A 766 -21.97 -20.19 11.33
C TYR A 766 -22.01 -18.77 10.77
N TYR A 767 -21.57 -17.81 11.58
CA TYR A 767 -21.19 -16.45 11.17
C TYR A 767 -19.95 -16.01 11.96
N SER A 768 -19.38 -14.86 11.60
CA SER A 768 -18.30 -14.23 12.37
C SER A 768 -18.51 -12.72 12.43
N THR A 769 -17.96 -12.07 13.46
CA THR A 769 -17.97 -10.61 13.60
C THR A 769 -16.60 -10.08 13.99
N ASN A 770 -16.40 -8.78 13.80
CA ASN A 770 -15.19 -8.05 14.19
C ASN A 770 -14.87 -8.15 15.70
N ALA A 771 -15.89 -8.27 16.56
CA ALA A 771 -15.73 -8.24 18.01
C ALA A 771 -15.17 -9.55 18.62
N TYR A 772 -15.19 -10.66 17.87
CA TYR A 772 -14.77 -11.98 18.35
C TYR A 772 -13.67 -12.61 17.46
N PRO A 773 -12.42 -12.14 17.58
CA PRO A 773 -11.26 -12.84 17.02
C PRO A 773 -11.11 -14.24 17.62
N ARG A 774 -10.47 -15.15 16.87
CA ARG A 774 -10.18 -16.53 17.31
C ARG A 774 -9.44 -16.54 18.64
N ILE A 775 -9.84 -17.43 19.54
CA ILE A 775 -9.15 -17.72 20.80
C ILE A 775 -7.97 -18.65 20.53
N VAL A 776 -6.78 -18.20 20.91
CA VAL A 776 -5.52 -18.95 20.84
C VAL A 776 -4.89 -18.90 22.22
N ASP A 777 -4.56 -20.06 22.79
CA ASP A 777 -4.01 -20.18 24.15
C ASP A 777 -4.84 -19.44 25.22
N GLY A 778 -6.17 -19.47 25.09
CA GLY A 778 -7.11 -18.87 26.03
C GLY A 778 -7.30 -17.35 25.91
N SER A 779 -6.74 -16.70 24.88
CA SER A 779 -6.93 -15.26 24.62
C SER A 779 -7.27 -14.98 23.16
N PRO A 780 -8.00 -13.90 22.83
CA PRO A 780 -8.21 -13.48 21.44
C PRO A 780 -6.87 -13.26 20.73
N THR A 781 -6.76 -13.75 19.49
CA THR A 781 -5.59 -13.53 18.65
C THR A 781 -5.36 -12.04 18.44
N LYS A 782 -4.09 -11.65 18.31
CA LYS A 782 -3.67 -10.31 17.88
C LYS A 782 -3.48 -10.22 16.36
N ASN A 783 -3.96 -11.23 15.61
CA ASN A 783 -3.83 -11.31 14.17
C ASN A 783 -5.15 -11.73 13.47
N PRO A 784 -6.30 -11.09 13.76
CA PRO A 784 -7.51 -11.28 12.96
C PRO A 784 -7.27 -10.80 11.52
N ARG A 785 -7.78 -11.53 10.52
CA ARG A 785 -7.49 -11.25 9.11
C ARG A 785 -8.70 -11.40 8.21
N TYR A 786 -8.77 -10.56 7.19
CA TYR A 786 -9.73 -10.72 6.09
C TYR A 786 -9.15 -10.20 4.77
N LEU A 787 -9.71 -10.63 3.64
CA LEU A 787 -9.40 -10.07 2.33
C LEU A 787 -10.36 -8.94 1.98
N GLN A 788 -9.89 -7.70 2.11
CA GLN A 788 -10.59 -6.50 1.66
C GLN A 788 -10.51 -6.39 0.13
N VAL A 789 -11.65 -6.31 -0.56
CA VAL A 789 -11.65 -5.93 -1.98
C VAL A 789 -11.12 -4.51 -2.11
N ARG A 790 -10.20 -4.31 -3.05
CA ARG A 790 -9.56 -3.02 -3.30
C ARG A 790 -10.58 -1.87 -3.36
N PRO A 791 -10.43 -0.81 -2.53
CA PRO A 791 -11.42 0.27 -2.47
C PRO A 791 -11.64 0.97 -3.81
N ASP A 792 -10.61 1.11 -4.64
CA ASP A 792 -10.71 1.70 -5.97
C ASP A 792 -11.57 0.87 -6.95
N LEU A 793 -11.67 -0.45 -6.75
CA LEU A 793 -12.58 -1.31 -7.52
C LEU A 793 -14.03 -1.18 -7.04
N LYS A 794 -14.25 -0.93 -5.74
CA LYS A 794 -15.60 -0.73 -5.17
C LYS A 794 -16.22 0.61 -5.54
N ASP A 795 -15.40 1.63 -5.80
CA ASP A 795 -15.87 2.97 -6.22
C ASP A 795 -15.26 3.38 -7.58
N PRO A 796 -15.66 2.71 -8.69
CA PRO A 796 -15.17 3.04 -10.03
C PRO A 796 -15.58 4.46 -10.45
N ARG A 797 -16.66 5.00 -9.85
CA ARG A 797 -17.11 6.39 -10.08
C ARG A 797 -16.07 7.38 -9.56
N ALA A 798 -15.54 7.20 -8.35
CA ALA A 798 -14.51 8.09 -7.81
C ALA A 798 -13.23 8.08 -8.66
N VAL A 799 -12.82 6.90 -9.16
CA VAL A 799 -11.67 6.75 -10.07
C VAL A 799 -11.93 7.52 -11.38
N TYR A 800 -13.08 7.29 -12.01
CA TYR A 800 -13.46 8.00 -13.23
C TYR A 800 -13.51 9.52 -13.04
N LEU A 801 -14.12 9.99 -11.95
CA LEU A 801 -14.20 11.41 -11.63
C LEU A 801 -12.81 12.02 -11.39
N ALA A 802 -11.91 11.28 -10.73
CA ALA A 802 -10.52 11.67 -10.55
C ALA A 802 -9.74 11.76 -11.86
N GLU A 803 -10.02 10.88 -12.83
CA GLU A 803 -9.43 10.97 -14.17
C GLU A 803 -9.97 12.18 -14.94
N MET A 804 -11.29 12.35 -14.99
CA MET A 804 -11.91 13.46 -15.72
C MET A 804 -11.48 14.80 -15.14
N SER A 805 -11.40 14.95 -13.81
CA SER A 805 -10.93 16.19 -13.20
C SER A 805 -9.49 16.52 -13.55
N SER A 806 -8.60 15.52 -13.53
CA SER A 806 -7.21 15.70 -13.94
C SER A 806 -7.09 16.04 -15.42
N ARG A 807 -7.80 15.31 -16.31
CA ARG A 807 -7.78 15.59 -17.76
C ARG A 807 -8.22 17.02 -18.07
N LEU A 808 -9.29 17.49 -17.40
CA LEU A 808 -9.77 18.86 -17.51
C LEU A 808 -8.66 19.84 -17.12
N PHE A 809 -8.12 19.71 -15.91
CA PHE A 809 -7.04 20.56 -15.40
C PHE A 809 -5.82 20.61 -16.32
N ARG A 810 -5.41 19.45 -16.86
CA ARG A 810 -4.27 19.31 -17.76
C ARG A 810 -4.58 19.66 -19.22
N ARG A 811 -5.84 19.96 -19.54
CA ARG A 811 -6.37 20.21 -20.89
C ARG A 811 -6.14 19.08 -21.89
N GLN A 812 -6.07 17.84 -21.39
CA GLN A 812 -5.82 16.67 -22.21
C GLN A 812 -7.07 16.23 -22.95
N ASP A 813 -6.94 15.62 -24.13
CA ASP A 813 -8.09 15.02 -24.83
C ASP A 813 -8.62 13.76 -24.12
N SER A 814 -9.68 13.17 -24.68
CA SER A 814 -10.36 12.01 -24.12
C SER A 814 -9.62 10.68 -24.32
N GLN A 815 -8.59 10.63 -25.17
CA GLN A 815 -7.90 9.43 -25.62
C GLN A 815 -6.44 9.34 -25.12
N SER A 816 -5.79 10.47 -24.89
CA SER A 816 -4.41 10.57 -24.39
C SER A 816 -4.26 9.85 -23.04
N ALA A 817 -3.12 9.23 -22.80
CA ALA A 817 -2.84 8.61 -21.51
C ALA A 817 -2.76 9.64 -20.38
N LEU A 818 -3.23 9.27 -19.19
CA LEU A 818 -3.16 10.11 -18.00
C LEU A 818 -2.05 9.60 -17.06
N LEU A 819 -0.83 10.10 -17.26
CA LEU A 819 0.31 9.71 -16.43
C LEU A 819 0.22 10.32 -15.02
N ARG A 820 0.36 9.49 -13.98
CA ARG A 820 0.34 9.91 -12.56
C ARG A 820 1.66 9.52 -11.88
N PRO A 821 2.73 10.31 -12.07
CA PRO A 821 4.01 10.01 -11.43
C PRO A 821 3.92 10.22 -9.91
N VAL A 822 4.72 9.49 -9.14
CA VAL A 822 4.92 9.73 -7.70
C VAL A 822 5.36 11.18 -7.52
N THR A 823 4.70 11.90 -6.61
CA THR A 823 5.01 13.33 -6.33
C THR A 823 5.61 13.56 -4.97
N SER A 824 5.51 12.59 -4.05
CA SER A 824 5.96 12.74 -2.67
C SER A 824 6.31 11.37 -2.09
N ILE A 825 7.53 11.23 -1.57
CA ILE A 825 8.03 10.01 -0.95
C ILE A 825 8.08 10.21 0.57
N LEU A 826 7.24 9.46 1.27
CA LEU A 826 6.83 9.71 2.67
C LEU A 826 6.94 8.45 3.55
N PRO A 827 8.12 7.79 3.61
CA PRO A 827 8.33 6.61 4.45
C PRO A 827 7.97 6.87 5.92
N GLY A 828 7.57 5.81 6.61
CA GLY A 828 7.21 5.84 8.02
C GLY A 828 8.19 5.08 8.88
N ARG A 829 8.39 5.57 10.11
CA ARG A 829 9.24 4.92 11.10
C ARG A 829 8.46 4.63 12.37
N ARG A 830 8.56 3.40 12.89
CA ARG A 830 8.03 3.05 14.21
C ARG A 830 9.04 3.40 15.29
N ASN A 831 8.69 4.37 16.11
CA ASN A 831 9.45 4.76 17.28
C ASN A 831 8.85 4.13 18.55
N ASN A 832 9.71 3.87 19.54
CA ASN A 832 9.30 3.36 20.85
C ASN A 832 10.18 3.93 21.97
N PRO A 833 9.62 4.10 23.19
CA PRO A 833 10.41 4.27 24.40
C PRO A 833 11.14 2.97 24.76
N ALA A 834 11.99 3.01 25.78
CA ALA A 834 12.62 1.81 26.32
C ALA A 834 11.57 0.90 27.01
N GLU A 835 11.70 -0.41 26.85
CA GLU A 835 10.94 -1.42 27.62
C GLU A 835 11.94 -2.42 28.22
N PRO A 836 12.50 -2.14 29.43
CA PRO A 836 13.58 -2.92 30.02
C PRO A 836 13.25 -4.41 30.20
N ASP A 837 12.01 -4.73 30.62
CA ASP A 837 11.56 -6.10 30.85
C ASP A 837 11.54 -6.94 29.57
N ALA A 838 11.37 -6.30 28.41
CA ALA A 838 11.38 -6.92 27.09
C ALA A 838 12.75 -6.82 26.39
N GLY A 839 13.75 -6.21 27.04
CA GLY A 839 15.07 -5.94 26.45
C GLY A 839 15.05 -4.96 25.28
N VAL A 840 14.00 -4.13 25.17
CA VAL A 840 13.82 -3.19 24.06
C VAL A 840 14.47 -1.86 24.42
N LYS A 841 15.44 -1.41 23.61
CA LYS A 841 16.09 -0.11 23.76
C LYS A 841 15.26 1.03 23.15
N PRO A 842 15.46 2.29 23.59
CA PRO A 842 14.73 3.42 23.04
C PRO A 842 15.08 3.65 21.56
N LEU A 843 14.08 3.95 20.74
CA LEU A 843 14.22 4.32 19.32
C LEU A 843 13.35 5.55 19.00
N CYS A 844 13.26 6.48 19.95
CA CYS A 844 12.34 7.63 19.90
C CYS A 844 13.05 8.98 19.68
N VAL A 845 14.17 8.98 18.96
CA VAL A 845 14.98 10.19 18.68
C VAL A 845 14.40 11.12 17.61
N PHE A 846 13.37 10.68 16.88
CA PHE A 846 12.81 11.42 15.75
C PHE A 846 11.77 12.45 16.19
N SER A 847 11.87 13.65 15.61
CA SER A 847 10.79 14.63 15.51
C SER A 847 9.61 14.05 14.69
N PRO A 848 8.40 14.65 14.70
CA PRO A 848 7.26 14.16 13.92
C PRO A 848 7.55 13.93 12.43
N ILE A 849 8.37 14.79 11.83
CA ILE A 849 8.74 14.73 10.41
C ILE A 849 10.22 15.12 10.26
N HIS A 850 10.97 14.27 9.56
CA HIS A 850 12.36 14.52 9.16
C HIS A 850 12.50 14.56 7.65
N HIS A 851 13.43 15.36 7.14
CA HIS A 851 13.97 15.23 5.79
C HIS A 851 15.36 14.60 5.88
N MET A 852 15.65 13.60 5.04
CA MET A 852 16.97 13.00 4.94
C MET A 852 17.52 13.14 3.53
N GLU A 853 18.80 13.53 3.46
CA GLU A 853 19.59 13.37 2.24
C GLU A 853 19.88 11.88 1.99
N LEU A 854 20.26 11.54 0.75
CA LEU A 854 20.38 10.14 0.33
C LEU A 854 21.35 9.30 1.19
N PRO A 855 22.53 9.78 1.64
CA PRO A 855 23.42 8.97 2.48
C PRO A 855 22.75 8.53 3.79
N GLU A 856 22.16 9.46 4.56
CA GLU A 856 21.44 9.16 5.80
C GLU A 856 20.22 8.29 5.56
N LEU A 857 19.43 8.61 4.52
CA LEU A 857 18.25 7.84 4.14
C LEU A 857 18.62 6.40 3.83
N PHE A 858 19.72 6.16 3.12
CA PHE A 858 20.14 4.81 2.75
C PHE A 858 20.70 4.04 3.94
N MET A 859 21.26 4.70 4.97
CA MET A 859 21.56 4.00 6.23
C MET A 859 20.28 3.49 6.89
N GLU A 860 19.23 4.32 6.94
CA GLU A 860 17.92 3.95 7.48
C GLU A 860 17.26 2.82 6.67
N TYR A 861 17.32 2.88 5.34
CA TYR A 861 16.77 1.84 4.46
C TYR A 861 17.51 0.52 4.55
N ILE A 862 18.85 0.53 4.63
CA ILE A 862 19.67 -0.68 4.82
C ILE A 862 19.32 -1.35 6.15
N ALA A 863 19.22 -0.56 7.22
CA ALA A 863 19.01 -1.08 8.56
C ALA A 863 17.53 -1.43 8.86
N SER A 864 16.57 -0.65 8.35
CA SER A 864 15.12 -0.81 8.54
C SER A 864 14.76 -1.21 9.98
N ILE A 865 15.08 -0.32 10.92
CA ILE A 865 15.15 -0.62 12.35
C ILE A 865 13.74 -0.62 12.99
N THR A 866 13.51 -1.53 13.94
CA THR A 866 12.29 -1.60 14.74
C THR A 866 12.58 -2.04 16.18
N GLY A 867 11.79 -1.56 17.15
CA GLY A 867 11.88 -2.04 18.54
C GLY A 867 11.27 -3.44 18.76
N LYS A 868 10.65 -4.05 17.75
CA LYS A 868 10.17 -5.44 17.83
C LYS A 868 11.34 -6.40 17.64
N SER A 869 11.37 -7.47 18.45
CA SER A 869 12.37 -8.56 18.36
C SER A 869 13.82 -8.04 18.42
N PRO A 870 14.24 -7.43 19.55
CA PRO A 870 15.56 -6.80 19.66
C PRO A 870 16.69 -7.82 19.45
N SER A 871 17.73 -7.40 18.73
CA SER A 871 18.99 -8.14 18.59
C SER A 871 19.94 -7.85 19.76
N THR A 872 21.17 -8.39 19.73
CA THR A 872 22.23 -8.08 20.72
C THR A 872 22.56 -6.59 20.81
N THR A 873 22.25 -5.80 19.77
CA THR A 873 22.43 -4.34 19.77
C THR A 873 21.33 -3.61 20.55
N GLY A 874 20.18 -4.26 20.80
CA GLY A 874 18.99 -3.71 21.45
C GLY A 874 17.88 -3.26 20.50
N ALA A 875 18.07 -3.36 19.18
CA ALA A 875 17.04 -3.13 18.16
C ALA A 875 16.92 -4.31 17.19
N GLY A 876 15.71 -4.53 16.67
CA GLY A 876 15.44 -5.45 15.57
C GLY A 876 15.61 -4.79 14.21
N SER A 877 15.76 -5.60 13.16
CA SER A 877 15.84 -5.15 11.77
C SER A 877 14.90 -5.97 10.90
N GLU A 878 14.16 -5.31 10.00
CA GLU A 878 13.38 -5.98 8.96
C GLU A 878 14.20 -6.25 7.67
N GLY A 879 15.51 -5.97 7.72
CA GLY A 879 16.43 -6.03 6.59
C GLY A 879 16.21 -4.92 5.56
N ALA A 880 17.11 -4.80 4.60
CA ALA A 880 17.09 -3.77 3.57
C ALA A 880 15.68 -3.55 2.96
N LEU A 881 15.25 -2.29 2.94
CA LEU A 881 13.95 -1.85 2.39
C LEU A 881 12.73 -2.54 3.03
N THR A 882 12.86 -3.09 4.24
CA THR A 882 11.87 -3.96 4.92
C THR A 882 11.57 -5.27 4.18
N LYS A 883 12.48 -5.70 3.30
CA LYS A 883 12.33 -6.87 2.43
C LYS A 883 13.16 -8.07 2.87
N GLY A 884 13.84 -8.03 4.01
CA GLY A 884 14.65 -9.16 4.51
C GLY A 884 13.91 -10.52 4.46
N PRO A 885 12.66 -10.63 4.95
CA PRO A 885 11.87 -11.86 4.87
C PRO A 885 11.34 -12.22 3.46
N PHE A 886 11.50 -11.33 2.47
CA PHE A 886 10.84 -11.39 1.16
C PHE A 886 11.81 -11.19 -0.01
N ASN A 887 13.12 -11.29 0.21
CA ASN A 887 14.12 -11.22 -0.84
C ASN A 887 14.99 -12.49 -0.82
N ALA A 888 14.95 -13.25 -1.91
CA ALA A 888 15.74 -14.48 -2.10
C ALA A 888 17.14 -14.22 -2.67
N LEU A 889 17.43 -12.97 -3.06
CA LEU A 889 18.66 -12.52 -3.69
C LEU A 889 19.50 -11.68 -2.71
N PRO A 890 20.80 -11.48 -3.00
CA PRO A 890 21.61 -10.47 -2.33
C PRO A 890 20.88 -9.12 -2.24
N PRO A 891 20.63 -8.58 -1.03
CA PRO A 891 19.88 -7.35 -0.86
C PRO A 891 20.52 -6.14 -1.54
N ILE A 892 21.83 -6.21 -1.86
CA ILE A 892 22.54 -5.15 -2.55
C ILE A 892 21.97 -4.86 -3.94
N TYR A 893 21.34 -5.82 -4.61
CA TYR A 893 20.71 -5.61 -5.92
C TYR A 893 19.54 -4.65 -5.82
N ASP A 894 18.65 -4.89 -4.85
CA ASP A 894 17.54 -4.00 -4.51
C ASP A 894 18.06 -2.62 -4.07
N MET A 895 19.11 -2.57 -3.25
CA MET A 895 19.68 -1.30 -2.77
C MET A 895 20.28 -0.46 -3.90
N ASN A 896 21.00 -1.10 -4.84
CA ASN A 896 21.54 -0.43 -6.03
C ASN A 896 20.40 0.12 -6.89
N ASN A 897 19.35 -0.68 -7.15
CA ASN A 897 18.18 -0.26 -7.92
C ASN A 897 17.47 0.92 -7.26
N ALA A 898 17.22 0.82 -5.94
CA ALA A 898 16.61 1.88 -5.17
C ALA A 898 17.44 3.16 -5.25
N LEU A 899 18.76 3.12 -5.02
CA LEU A 899 19.59 4.33 -5.07
C LEU A 899 19.53 5.01 -6.44
N VAL A 900 19.63 4.24 -7.52
CA VAL A 900 19.49 4.77 -8.88
C VAL A 900 18.10 5.39 -9.07
N SER A 901 17.04 4.82 -8.52
CA SER A 901 15.67 5.37 -8.57
C SER A 901 15.61 6.79 -7.98
N TYR A 902 16.17 6.99 -6.78
CA TYR A 902 16.20 8.31 -6.13
C TYR A 902 17.10 9.29 -6.87
N LEU A 903 18.29 8.87 -7.31
CA LEU A 903 19.21 9.72 -8.07
C LEU A 903 18.65 10.11 -9.44
N ALA A 904 17.99 9.19 -10.14
CA ALA A 904 17.44 9.44 -11.46
C ALA A 904 16.26 10.41 -11.42
N THR A 905 15.40 10.29 -10.39
CA THR A 905 14.19 11.11 -10.22
C THR A 905 14.44 12.44 -9.54
N ASP A 906 15.52 12.55 -8.74
CA ASP A 906 15.87 13.73 -7.94
C ASP A 906 14.73 14.14 -6.97
N GLN A 907 14.06 13.14 -6.40
CA GLN A 907 12.91 13.33 -5.51
C GLN A 907 13.30 13.40 -4.04
N PRO A 908 12.84 14.42 -3.29
CA PRO A 908 13.11 14.54 -1.87
C PRO A 908 12.27 13.57 -1.04
N VAL A 909 12.82 13.15 0.10
CA VAL A 909 12.20 12.18 1.00
C VAL A 909 11.96 12.79 2.38
N PHE A 910 10.77 12.52 2.94
CA PHE A 910 10.42 12.92 4.30
C PHE A 910 9.96 11.71 5.12
N ILE A 911 10.68 11.43 6.21
CA ILE A 911 10.34 10.34 7.14
C ILE A 911 9.34 10.84 8.18
N THR A 912 8.31 10.04 8.42
CA THR A 912 7.20 10.34 9.32
C THR A 912 7.22 9.44 10.56
N ALA A 913 7.06 10.03 11.74
CA ALA A 913 7.05 9.28 12.99
C ALA A 913 5.69 8.57 13.23
N ALA A 914 5.76 7.34 13.74
CA ALA A 914 4.64 6.58 14.26
C ALA A 914 5.00 5.93 15.61
N GLY A 915 4.00 5.61 16.41
CA GLY A 915 4.15 5.11 17.77
C GLY A 915 4.41 6.22 18.77
N TYR A 916 5.63 6.78 18.77
CA TYR A 916 6.09 7.78 19.75
C TYR A 916 6.91 8.91 19.12
N VAL A 917 6.92 10.08 19.79
CA VAL A 917 7.81 11.22 19.50
C VAL A 917 8.53 11.58 20.81
N GLY A 918 9.80 11.21 20.92
CA GLY A 918 10.47 11.12 22.22
C GLY A 918 9.86 10.07 23.15
N PRO A 919 10.37 9.91 24.37
CA PRO A 919 9.89 8.91 25.32
C PRO A 919 8.48 9.18 25.85
N ASN A 920 8.01 10.44 25.84
CA ASN A 920 6.82 10.84 26.60
C ASN A 920 5.55 11.00 25.75
N PHE A 921 5.66 11.24 24.44
CA PHE A 921 4.50 11.49 23.59
C PHE A 921 4.15 10.27 22.74
N ARG A 922 3.17 9.50 23.20
CA ARG A 922 2.49 8.49 22.37
C ARG A 922 1.64 9.19 21.30
N VAL A 923 1.84 8.81 20.04
CA VAL A 923 1.15 9.38 18.87
C VAL A 923 0.46 8.33 18.00
N ASP A 924 0.68 7.03 18.24
CA ASP A 924 0.16 5.93 17.43
C ASP A 924 0.35 6.21 15.91
N HIS A 925 -0.73 6.35 15.15
CA HIS A 925 -0.70 6.66 13.72
C HIS A 925 -1.21 8.07 13.38
N ASP A 926 -1.43 8.94 14.38
CA ASP A 926 -2.05 10.25 14.18
C ASP A 926 -1.25 11.14 13.22
N ILE A 927 0.09 11.12 13.31
CA ILE A 927 0.98 11.83 12.37
C ILE A 927 0.93 11.18 10.98
N SER A 928 0.88 9.84 10.91
CA SER A 928 0.84 9.12 9.63
C SER A 928 -0.43 9.45 8.82
N LEU A 929 -1.58 9.56 9.47
CA LEU A 929 -2.85 9.97 8.85
C LEU A 929 -2.84 11.43 8.41
N LEU A 930 -2.17 12.31 9.17
CA LEU A 930 -2.13 13.76 8.94
C LEU A 930 -1.23 14.16 7.76
N VAL A 931 -0.14 13.43 7.52
CA VAL A 931 0.88 13.82 6.52
C VAL A 931 0.29 14.01 5.11
N PRO A 932 -0.53 13.11 4.55
CA PRO A 932 -1.15 13.32 3.24
C PRO A 932 -2.02 14.57 3.18
N GLU A 933 -2.69 14.92 4.28
CA GLU A 933 -3.50 16.15 4.38
C GLU A 933 -2.65 17.41 4.28
N ILE A 934 -1.42 17.38 4.82
CA ILE A 934 -0.48 18.49 4.70
C ILE A 934 0.10 18.53 3.29
N TRP A 935 0.58 17.40 2.76
CA TRP A 935 1.28 17.33 1.48
C TRP A 935 0.40 17.68 0.28
N CYS A 936 -0.85 17.23 0.25
CA CYS A 936 -1.77 17.58 -0.82
C CYS A 936 -2.05 19.09 -0.88
N ARG A 937 -1.81 19.80 0.25
CA ARG A 937 -2.00 21.25 0.39
C ARG A 937 -0.73 22.04 0.13
N LEU A 938 0.43 21.43 -0.12
CA LEU A 938 1.68 22.13 -0.44
C LEU A 938 1.72 22.58 -1.91
N LYS A 939 2.28 23.76 -2.16
CA LYS A 939 2.66 24.22 -3.51
C LYS A 939 3.94 23.52 -3.96
N ASP A 940 4.23 23.54 -5.25
CA ASP A 940 5.37 22.79 -5.81
C ASP A 940 6.73 23.20 -5.23
N GLN A 941 7.01 24.49 -5.10
CA GLN A 941 8.22 24.96 -4.43
C GLN A 941 8.25 24.64 -2.92
N GLU A 942 7.07 24.44 -2.29
CA GLU A 942 6.97 24.12 -0.87
C GLU A 942 7.18 22.63 -0.59
N THR A 943 7.44 21.81 -1.60
CA THR A 943 7.88 20.41 -1.43
C THR A 943 9.39 20.23 -1.56
N ASP A 944 10.12 21.27 -1.99
CA ASP A 944 11.58 21.26 -2.14
C ASP A 944 12.28 21.53 -0.78
N PRO A 945 13.07 20.58 -0.24
CA PRO A 945 13.82 20.77 1.00
C PRO A 945 14.82 21.93 0.94
N LYS A 946 15.42 22.23 -0.21
CA LYS A 946 16.35 23.35 -0.34
C LYS A 946 15.62 24.67 -0.11
N TRP A 947 14.48 24.84 -0.78
CA TRP A 947 13.59 25.97 -0.51
C TRP A 947 13.13 26.01 0.95
N MET A 948 12.82 24.85 1.55
CA MET A 948 12.43 24.78 2.95
C MET A 948 13.54 25.24 3.91
N LEU A 949 14.79 24.85 3.66
CA LEU A 949 15.97 25.26 4.43
C LEU A 949 16.23 26.76 4.31
N ASP A 950 16.24 27.29 3.08
CA ASP A 950 16.45 28.72 2.81
C ASP A 950 15.42 29.61 3.53
N HIS A 951 14.21 29.06 3.76
CA HIS A 951 13.13 29.75 4.44
C HIS A 951 12.98 29.37 5.93
N GLY A 952 13.85 28.53 6.49
CA GLY A 952 13.86 28.15 7.91
C GLY A 952 12.69 27.25 8.35
N TYR A 953 12.16 26.45 7.43
CA TYR A 953 11.15 25.41 7.72
C TYR A 953 11.77 24.08 8.14
N LEU A 954 13.04 23.85 7.80
CA LEU A 954 13.84 22.73 8.24
C LEU A 954 15.06 23.24 9.02
N GLU A 955 15.53 22.46 9.98
CA GLU A 955 16.82 22.67 10.66
C GLU A 955 17.60 21.35 10.72
N LYS A 956 18.93 21.41 10.58
CA LYS A 956 19.80 20.23 10.69
C LYS A 956 19.89 19.79 12.15
N VAL A 957 19.87 18.49 12.38
CA VAL A 957 20.27 17.94 13.68
C VAL A 957 21.79 17.81 13.65
N GLU A 958 22.49 18.49 14.56
CA GLU A 958 23.96 18.51 14.56
C GLU A 958 24.53 17.45 15.51
N ASP A 959 25.72 16.92 15.18
CA ASP A 959 26.51 16.15 16.13
C ASP A 959 26.87 17.02 17.35
N PHE A 960 26.91 16.41 18.54
CA PHE A 960 27.27 17.11 19.78
C PHE A 960 28.06 16.19 20.73
N GLU A 961 28.60 16.77 21.80
CA GLU A 961 29.28 16.02 22.85
C GLU A 961 28.37 15.86 24.08
N HIS A 962 28.27 14.65 24.61
CA HIS A 962 27.57 14.35 25.85
C HIS A 962 28.42 13.40 26.70
N ASN A 963 28.69 13.78 27.96
CA ASN A 963 29.53 13.00 28.88
C ASN A 963 30.88 12.55 28.28
N GLY A 964 31.55 13.43 27.51
CA GLY A 964 32.85 13.14 26.90
C GLY A 964 32.81 12.24 25.66
N LYS A 965 31.62 11.86 25.18
CA LYS A 965 31.42 11.07 23.96
C LYS A 965 30.77 11.90 22.87
N LYS A 966 31.23 11.71 21.64
CA LYS A 966 30.59 12.28 20.45
C LYS A 966 29.30 11.52 20.12
N VAL A 967 28.18 12.24 20.05
CA VAL A 967 26.87 11.73 19.62
C VAL A 967 26.68 12.08 18.16
N LEU A 968 26.49 11.06 17.31
CA LEU A 968 26.37 11.20 15.85
C LEU A 968 24.94 11.56 15.41
N ALA A 969 24.37 12.61 16.00
CA ALA A 969 22.98 12.99 15.76
C ALA A 969 22.72 13.55 14.35
N SER A 970 23.75 13.94 13.60
CA SER A 970 23.62 14.31 12.18
C SER A 970 23.06 13.21 11.30
N ARG A 971 23.17 11.94 11.72
CA ARG A 971 22.66 10.80 10.96
C ARG A 971 21.13 10.73 10.85
N ILE A 972 20.40 11.53 11.64
CA ILE A 972 18.94 11.64 11.48
C ILE A 972 18.52 12.84 10.59
N GLY A 973 19.48 13.51 9.94
CA GLY A 973 19.23 14.52 8.92
C GLY A 973 18.64 15.82 9.47
N TYR A 974 17.58 16.30 8.82
CA TYR A 974 16.91 17.56 9.14
C TYR A 974 15.53 17.30 9.71
N ARG A 975 15.05 18.18 10.59
CA ARG A 975 13.70 18.11 11.17
C ARG A 975 12.89 19.35 10.88
N ILE A 976 11.57 19.22 10.95
CA ILE A 976 10.65 20.37 10.82
C ILE A 976 10.80 21.35 11.99
N THR A 977 10.63 22.64 11.72
CA THR A 977 10.70 23.70 12.74
C THR A 977 9.32 24.16 13.22
N ALA A 978 9.27 24.95 14.30
CA ALA A 978 8.03 25.63 14.71
C ALA A 978 7.45 26.53 13.60
N LYS A 979 8.30 27.04 12.69
CA LYS A 979 7.85 27.83 11.53
C LYS A 979 7.13 26.93 10.51
N PHE A 980 7.60 25.71 10.27
CA PHE A 980 6.91 24.71 9.45
C PHE A 980 5.51 24.46 9.99
N VAL A 981 5.40 24.19 11.29
CA VAL A 981 4.13 23.93 11.97
C VAL A 981 3.20 25.14 11.79
N ARG A 982 3.65 26.35 12.15
CA ARG A 982 2.84 27.56 12.02
C ARG A 982 2.26 27.78 10.62
N ILE A 983 3.01 27.48 9.56
CA ILE A 983 2.62 27.77 8.18
C ILE A 983 1.86 26.62 7.51
N PHE A 984 2.37 25.40 7.62
CA PHE A 984 1.81 24.25 6.90
C PHE A 984 0.76 23.50 7.71
N PHE A 985 0.97 23.29 9.02
CA PHE A 985 -0.11 22.77 9.89
C PHE A 985 -1.23 23.80 10.02
N GLY A 986 -0.94 25.10 9.85
CA GLY A 986 -1.94 26.16 9.72
C GLY A 986 -2.85 26.03 8.49
N ARG A 987 -2.63 25.04 7.61
CA ARG A 987 -3.55 24.64 6.53
C ARG A 987 -4.60 23.62 6.97
N VAL A 988 -4.42 23.01 8.15
CA VAL A 988 -5.31 22.00 8.73
C VAL A 988 -5.91 22.45 10.06
N PHE A 989 -5.14 23.13 10.92
CA PHE A 989 -5.53 23.48 12.30
C PHE A 989 -5.76 24.98 12.51
N ASN A 990 -6.67 25.33 13.44
CA ASN A 990 -6.90 26.72 13.87
C ASN A 990 -5.76 27.27 14.75
N ASN A 991 -5.12 26.40 15.53
CA ASN A 991 -4.00 26.73 16.41
C ASN A 991 -2.85 25.75 16.14
N PRO A 992 -2.10 25.94 15.04
CA PRO A 992 -1.10 24.96 14.62
C PRO A 992 0.02 24.78 15.65
N THR A 993 0.45 25.85 16.33
CA THR A 993 1.56 25.81 17.29
C THR A 993 1.26 25.07 18.59
N SER A 994 -0.01 24.79 18.91
CA SER A 994 -0.35 23.93 20.06
C SER A 994 -0.30 22.44 19.74
N VAL A 995 -0.35 22.08 18.45
CA VAL A 995 -0.39 20.68 18.00
C VAL A 995 0.92 19.98 18.36
N LEU A 996 2.03 20.62 18.00
CA LEU A 996 3.39 20.14 18.26
C LEU A 996 4.13 21.21 19.08
N ASP A 997 4.44 20.88 20.32
CA ASP A 997 5.24 21.75 21.18
C ASP A 997 6.74 21.60 20.91
N GLU A 998 7.56 22.40 21.61
CA GLU A 998 9.01 22.39 21.43
C GLU A 998 9.65 21.06 21.80
N GLN A 999 9.11 20.32 22.78
CA GLN A 999 9.63 19.02 23.21
C GLN A 999 9.28 17.90 22.21
N MET A 1000 8.16 18.00 21.51
CA MET A 1000 7.85 17.11 20.38
C MET A 1000 8.74 17.43 19.17
N LEU A 1001 8.94 18.72 18.86
CA LEU A 1001 9.82 19.14 17.77
C LEU A 1001 11.28 18.75 18.03
N LYS A 1002 11.69 18.80 19.30
CA LYS A 1002 13.04 18.51 19.79
C LYS A 1002 13.02 17.41 20.86
N PRO A 1003 12.91 16.13 20.47
CA PRO A 1003 12.78 15.01 21.41
C PRO A 1003 13.88 14.94 22.48
N GLU A 1004 15.08 15.45 22.18
CA GLU A 1004 16.19 15.55 23.12
C GLU A 1004 15.90 16.41 24.37
N LEU A 1005 14.88 17.29 24.30
CA LEU A 1005 14.43 18.10 25.43
C LEU A 1005 13.53 17.34 26.40
N GLN A 1006 13.00 16.18 26.01
CA GLN A 1006 12.21 15.32 26.90
C GLN A 1006 13.12 14.56 27.86
N ASP A 1007 14.19 13.97 27.32
CA ASP A 1007 15.24 13.26 28.05
C ASP A 1007 16.47 13.11 27.15
N MET A 1008 17.56 13.78 27.52
CA MET A 1008 18.82 13.77 26.77
C MET A 1008 19.51 12.40 26.83
N ASP A 1009 19.49 11.71 27.96
CA ASP A 1009 20.17 10.42 28.12
C ASP A 1009 19.46 9.35 27.27
N THR A 1010 18.12 9.34 27.29
CA THR A 1010 17.31 8.47 26.42
C THR A 1010 17.54 8.76 24.94
N PHE A 1011 17.67 10.05 24.56
CA PHE A 1011 18.00 10.43 23.18
C PHE A 1011 19.37 9.90 22.75
N VAL A 1012 20.38 10.04 23.61
CA VAL A 1012 21.75 9.56 23.35
C VAL A 1012 21.78 8.03 23.23
N GLU A 1013 21.13 7.30 24.14
CA GLU A 1013 21.02 5.83 24.06
C GLU A 1013 20.32 5.39 22.76
N GLY A 1014 19.27 6.10 22.36
CA GLY A 1014 18.57 5.82 21.10
C GLY A 1014 19.45 6.04 19.88
N MET A 1015 20.26 7.11 19.86
CA MET A 1015 21.24 7.33 18.80
C MET A 1015 22.31 6.23 18.81
N GLU A 1016 22.91 5.88 19.95
CA GLU A 1016 23.89 4.80 20.05
C GLU A 1016 23.31 3.47 19.53
N THR A 1017 22.04 3.18 19.81
CA THR A 1017 21.32 2.01 19.32
C THR A 1017 21.17 2.02 17.80
N ILE A 1018 20.82 3.17 17.21
CA ILE A 1018 20.73 3.34 15.75
C ILE A 1018 22.09 3.10 15.09
N ILE A 1019 23.17 3.68 15.62
CA ILE A 1019 24.53 3.50 15.08
C ILE A 1019 24.96 2.03 15.16
N ALA A 1020 24.69 1.35 16.27
CA ALA A 1020 24.98 -0.06 16.43
C ALA A 1020 24.19 -0.93 15.43
N ALA A 1021 22.91 -0.62 15.20
CA ALA A 1021 22.09 -1.29 14.21
C ALA A 1021 22.59 -1.04 12.77
N HIS A 1022 23.03 0.17 12.43
CA HIS A 1022 23.66 0.47 11.14
C HIS A 1022 24.90 -0.40 10.92
N LYS A 1023 25.79 -0.47 11.91
CA LYS A 1023 26.98 -1.31 11.85
C LYS A 1023 26.63 -2.79 11.63
N GLN A 1024 25.71 -3.32 12.44
CA GLN A 1024 25.29 -4.72 12.34
C GLN A 1024 24.66 -5.04 10.98
N ALA A 1025 23.87 -4.12 10.42
CA ALA A 1025 23.28 -4.29 9.10
C ALA A 1025 24.35 -4.29 8.01
N ALA A 1026 25.32 -3.36 8.07
CA ALA A 1026 26.42 -3.27 7.12
C ALA A 1026 27.33 -4.50 7.14
N GLU A 1027 27.62 -5.06 8.32
CA GLU A 1027 28.45 -6.26 8.47
C GLU A 1027 27.95 -7.47 7.67
N ASN A 1028 26.63 -7.58 7.44
CA ASN A 1028 26.07 -8.66 6.62
C ASN A 1028 26.62 -8.65 5.19
N TYR A 1029 26.75 -7.47 4.58
CA TYR A 1029 27.24 -7.31 3.19
C TYR A 1029 28.72 -7.68 3.04
N PHE A 1030 29.50 -7.52 4.11
CA PHE A 1030 30.89 -7.98 4.14
C PHE A 1030 30.97 -9.48 4.38
N ALA A 1031 30.09 -10.02 5.22
CA ALA A 1031 30.09 -11.44 5.58
C ALA A 1031 29.67 -12.36 4.42
N ASP A 1032 28.77 -11.91 3.54
CA ASP A 1032 28.39 -12.65 2.33
C ASP A 1032 29.13 -12.20 1.05
N GLY A 1033 30.03 -11.21 1.15
CA GLY A 1033 30.80 -10.68 0.02
C GLY A 1033 30.02 -9.76 -0.92
N SER A 1034 28.73 -9.51 -0.68
CA SER A 1034 27.89 -8.65 -1.53
C SER A 1034 28.30 -7.17 -1.53
N ILE A 1035 29.24 -6.76 -0.66
CA ILE A 1035 29.92 -5.47 -0.73
C ILE A 1035 30.64 -5.23 -2.07
N GLU A 1036 31.07 -6.28 -2.76
CA GLU A 1036 31.72 -6.14 -4.07
C GLU A 1036 30.73 -5.80 -5.19
N ASP A 1037 29.47 -6.21 -5.05
CA ASP A 1037 28.38 -5.86 -5.97
C ASP A 1037 27.79 -4.46 -5.68
N ALA A 1038 28.18 -3.81 -4.60
CA ALA A 1038 27.69 -2.50 -4.21
C ALA A 1038 28.17 -1.41 -5.18
N CYS A 1039 27.24 -0.58 -5.67
CA CYS A 1039 27.66 0.58 -6.45
C CYS A 1039 28.52 1.53 -5.58
N PRO A 1040 29.42 2.33 -6.17
CA PRO A 1040 30.40 3.12 -5.41
C PRO A 1040 29.83 3.96 -4.25
N PRO A 1041 28.67 4.65 -4.38
CA PRO A 1041 28.09 5.38 -3.26
C PRO A 1041 27.71 4.47 -2.08
N LEU A 1042 27.10 3.30 -2.35
CA LEU A 1042 26.72 2.35 -1.31
C LEU A 1042 27.92 1.61 -0.72
N LYS A 1043 28.94 1.32 -1.52
CA LYS A 1043 30.20 0.76 -1.02
C LYS A 1043 30.82 1.70 0.01
N ALA A 1044 30.92 2.99 -0.31
CA ALA A 1044 31.38 4.01 0.62
C ALA A 1044 30.51 4.08 1.89
N LEU A 1045 29.18 4.07 1.73
CA LEU A 1045 28.24 4.14 2.84
C LEU A 1045 28.35 2.93 3.79
N LEU A 1046 28.44 1.72 3.25
CA LEU A 1046 28.57 0.49 4.03
C LEU A 1046 29.88 0.45 4.83
N HIS A 1047 30.99 0.94 4.26
CA HIS A 1047 32.23 1.14 5.00
C HIS A 1047 32.07 2.17 6.13
N ILE A 1048 31.42 3.31 5.88
CA ILE A 1048 31.16 4.33 6.92
C ILE A 1048 30.25 3.78 8.03
N MET A 1049 29.25 2.97 7.69
CA MET A 1049 28.37 2.33 8.68
C MET A 1049 29.13 1.35 9.58
N LYS A 1050 30.05 0.57 8.99
CA LYS A 1050 30.81 -0.48 9.70
C LYS A 1050 32.03 0.05 10.46
N ASP A 1051 32.87 0.82 9.76
CA ASP A 1051 34.21 1.23 10.17
C ASP A 1051 34.29 2.71 10.60
N GLY A 1052 33.23 3.50 10.32
CA GLY A 1052 33.15 4.92 10.64
C GLY A 1052 33.75 5.84 9.57
N HIS A 1053 34.46 5.30 8.58
CA HIS A 1053 35.06 6.05 7.48
C HIS A 1053 35.13 5.23 6.19
N TYR A 1054 35.31 5.89 5.04
CA TYR A 1054 35.66 5.29 3.76
C TYR A 1054 36.89 6.01 3.20
N GLU A 1055 38.01 5.31 3.02
CA GLU A 1055 39.28 5.92 2.58
C GLU A 1055 39.76 7.11 3.44
N GLY A 1056 39.48 7.08 4.75
CA GLY A 1056 39.79 8.17 5.69
C GLY A 1056 38.74 9.29 5.74
N GLU A 1057 37.73 9.24 4.88
CA GLU A 1057 36.66 10.24 4.80
C GLU A 1057 35.42 9.83 5.61
N GLY A 1058 34.78 10.81 6.24
CA GLY A 1058 33.50 10.64 6.93
C GLY A 1058 32.30 10.95 6.03
N LEU A 1059 31.09 10.79 6.61
CA LEU A 1059 29.81 11.03 5.92
C LEU A 1059 29.65 12.47 5.41
N ASP A 1060 30.18 13.45 6.15
CA ASP A 1060 30.09 14.88 5.79
C ASP A 1060 31.15 15.34 4.80
N SER A 1061 32.06 14.46 4.35
CA SER A 1061 33.07 14.84 3.36
C SER A 1061 32.41 15.17 2.02
N ALA A 1062 32.88 16.23 1.36
CA ALA A 1062 32.40 16.59 0.02
C ALA A 1062 32.56 15.43 -0.98
N LYS A 1063 33.66 14.66 -0.85
CA LYS A 1063 33.93 13.49 -1.68
C LYS A 1063 32.86 12.41 -1.54
N VAL A 1064 32.41 12.09 -0.32
CA VAL A 1064 31.34 11.09 -0.11
C VAL A 1064 29.99 11.65 -0.57
N ARG A 1065 29.68 12.90 -0.24
CA ARG A 1065 28.40 13.54 -0.63
C ARG A 1065 28.24 13.63 -2.15
N GLU A 1066 29.31 13.93 -2.88
CA GLU A 1066 29.31 14.02 -4.35
C GLU A 1066 28.93 12.70 -5.04
N LEU A 1067 29.23 11.54 -4.44
CA LEU A 1067 28.82 10.23 -4.96
C LEU A 1067 27.30 10.05 -5.01
N PHE A 1068 26.56 10.76 -4.16
CA PHE A 1068 25.11 10.70 -4.06
C PHE A 1068 24.41 11.81 -4.87
N THR A 1069 25.04 12.28 -5.94
CA THR A 1069 24.44 13.25 -6.87
C THR A 1069 24.09 12.59 -8.19
N ARG A 1070 23.04 13.10 -8.83
CA ARG A 1070 22.59 12.61 -10.13
C ARG A 1070 23.66 12.79 -11.20
N GLU A 1071 24.34 13.93 -11.18
CA GLU A 1071 25.41 14.28 -12.10
C GLU A 1071 26.56 13.26 -12.04
N SER A 1072 27.02 12.93 -10.83
CA SER A 1072 28.07 11.92 -10.62
C SER A 1072 27.63 10.55 -11.11
N MET A 1073 26.39 10.14 -10.84
CA MET A 1073 25.87 8.87 -11.36
C MET A 1073 25.87 8.83 -12.89
N LEU A 1074 25.35 9.87 -13.55
CA LEU A 1074 25.27 9.91 -15.01
C LEU A 1074 26.65 9.93 -15.69
N ALA A 1075 27.65 10.53 -15.05
CA ALA A 1075 29.02 10.60 -15.57
C ALA A 1075 29.86 9.33 -15.28
N SER A 1076 29.33 8.39 -14.49
CA SER A 1076 30.10 7.25 -13.97
C SER A 1076 30.08 6.02 -14.87
N ASP A 1077 31.19 5.28 -14.85
CA ASP A 1077 31.31 4.00 -15.56
C ASP A 1077 30.35 2.94 -15.01
N TRP A 1078 30.12 2.91 -13.69
CA TRP A 1078 29.25 1.90 -13.07
C TRP A 1078 27.79 2.04 -13.52
N TYR A 1079 27.30 3.27 -13.73
CA TYR A 1079 25.95 3.46 -14.27
C TYR A 1079 25.89 3.08 -15.75
N ALA A 1080 26.91 3.44 -16.54
CA ALA A 1080 27.01 3.02 -17.93
C ALA A 1080 27.01 1.48 -18.08
N GLU A 1081 27.72 0.78 -17.20
CA GLU A 1081 27.74 -0.68 -17.14
C GLU A 1081 26.34 -1.26 -16.85
N ARG A 1082 25.55 -0.64 -15.97
CA ARG A 1082 24.16 -1.05 -15.71
C ARG A 1082 23.26 -0.92 -16.93
N LEU A 1083 23.44 0.13 -17.73
CA LEU A 1083 22.68 0.29 -18.99
C LEU A 1083 23.10 -0.76 -20.02
N GLN A 1084 24.39 -1.10 -20.08
CA GLN A 1084 24.90 -2.17 -20.96
C GLN A 1084 24.42 -3.55 -20.52
N SER A 1085 24.37 -3.83 -19.22
CA SER A 1085 23.77 -5.04 -18.66
C SER A 1085 22.30 -5.16 -19.05
N GLN A 1086 21.53 -4.07 -18.98
CA GLN A 1086 20.13 -4.06 -19.43
C GLN A 1086 20.00 -4.43 -20.91
N GLN A 1087 20.76 -3.75 -21.79
CA GLN A 1087 20.71 -4.04 -23.22
C GLN A 1087 21.10 -5.50 -23.53
N SER A 1088 22.14 -6.01 -22.87
CA SER A 1088 22.60 -7.38 -23.09
C SER A 1088 21.55 -8.41 -22.67
N HIS A 1089 20.86 -8.16 -21.55
CA HIS A 1089 19.74 -8.98 -21.10
C HIS A 1089 18.57 -8.92 -22.08
N ASP A 1090 18.15 -7.72 -22.51
CA ASP A 1090 17.03 -7.54 -23.44
C ASP A 1090 17.29 -8.27 -24.78
N ILE A 1091 18.51 -8.17 -25.31
CA ILE A 1091 18.92 -8.90 -26.52
C ILE A 1091 18.80 -10.41 -26.32
N ALA A 1092 19.29 -10.94 -25.20
CA ALA A 1092 19.25 -12.38 -24.93
C ALA A 1092 17.79 -12.88 -24.77
N MET A 1093 16.97 -12.14 -24.02
CA MET A 1093 15.56 -12.45 -23.82
C MET A 1093 14.79 -12.43 -25.15
N TRP A 1094 14.92 -11.37 -25.95
CA TRP A 1094 14.18 -11.26 -27.21
C TRP A 1094 14.63 -12.30 -28.25
N LYS A 1095 15.90 -12.71 -28.26
CA LYS A 1095 16.36 -13.85 -29.06
C LYS A 1095 15.65 -15.15 -28.67
N ASN A 1096 15.55 -15.43 -27.37
CA ASN A 1096 14.85 -16.61 -26.87
C ASN A 1096 13.35 -16.57 -27.23
N ASN A 1097 12.71 -15.41 -27.12
CA ASN A 1097 11.31 -15.20 -27.48
C ASN A 1097 11.05 -15.46 -28.97
N VAL A 1098 11.89 -14.91 -29.86
CA VAL A 1098 11.83 -15.15 -31.31
C VAL A 1098 11.96 -16.65 -31.61
N GLN A 1099 12.93 -17.33 -30.98
CA GLN A 1099 13.14 -18.76 -31.17
C GLN A 1099 11.93 -19.58 -30.70
N TYR A 1100 11.32 -19.22 -29.57
CA TYR A 1100 10.16 -19.93 -29.03
C TYR A 1100 8.96 -19.84 -29.99
N LEU A 1101 8.66 -18.64 -30.49
CA LEU A 1101 7.56 -18.42 -31.45
C LEU A 1101 7.82 -19.16 -32.78
N GLN A 1102 9.06 -19.18 -33.27
CA GLN A 1102 9.43 -19.96 -34.45
C GLN A 1102 9.23 -21.46 -34.24
N ASN A 1103 9.67 -21.99 -33.10
CA ASN A 1103 9.49 -23.40 -32.75
C ASN A 1103 8.00 -23.76 -32.65
N PHE A 1104 7.17 -22.86 -32.11
CA PHE A 1104 5.72 -23.08 -32.02
C PHE A 1104 5.06 -23.14 -33.40
N LEU A 1105 5.44 -22.25 -34.33
CA LEU A 1105 4.93 -22.24 -35.71
C LEU A 1105 5.32 -23.48 -36.53
N GLN A 1106 6.44 -24.13 -36.19
CA GLN A 1106 6.88 -25.37 -36.85
C GLN A 1106 6.08 -26.61 -36.42
N ARG A 1107 5.27 -26.53 -35.35
CA ARG A 1107 4.45 -27.66 -34.89
C ARG A 1107 3.20 -27.79 -35.75
N GLU A 1108 3.19 -28.77 -36.66
CA GLU A 1108 2.04 -29.02 -37.56
C GLU A 1108 0.70 -29.17 -36.79
N SER A 1109 0.73 -29.85 -35.64
CA SER A 1109 -0.43 -30.05 -34.76
C SER A 1109 -1.01 -28.76 -34.15
N HIS A 1110 -0.26 -27.65 -34.16
CA HIS A 1110 -0.63 -26.37 -33.56
C HIS A 1110 -0.99 -25.30 -34.60
N SER A 1111 -0.94 -25.61 -35.90
CA SER A 1111 -1.19 -24.66 -37.00
C SER A 1111 -2.50 -23.87 -36.87
N GLY A 1112 -3.61 -24.52 -36.48
CA GLY A 1112 -4.91 -23.87 -36.26
C GLY A 1112 -4.89 -22.89 -35.08
N VAL A 1113 -4.23 -23.26 -33.98
CA VAL A 1113 -4.10 -22.40 -32.79
C VAL A 1113 -3.15 -21.23 -33.06
N ALA A 1114 -2.04 -21.47 -33.76
CA ALA A 1114 -1.09 -20.43 -34.14
C ALA A 1114 -1.76 -19.34 -34.98
N LYS A 1115 -2.64 -19.71 -35.92
CA LYS A 1115 -3.45 -18.77 -36.70
C LYS A 1115 -4.45 -18.01 -35.84
N ARG A 1116 -5.16 -18.70 -34.92
CA ARG A 1116 -6.13 -18.08 -34.00
C ARG A 1116 -5.48 -17.04 -33.08
N LEU A 1117 -4.29 -17.34 -32.56
CA LEU A 1117 -3.53 -16.46 -31.65
C LEU A 1117 -2.67 -15.41 -32.39
N ASN A 1118 -2.67 -15.43 -33.73
CA ASN A 1118 -1.89 -14.54 -34.57
C ASN A 1118 -0.37 -14.56 -34.25
N ILE A 1119 0.18 -15.76 -34.04
CA ILE A 1119 1.57 -15.97 -33.62
C ILE A 1119 2.58 -15.41 -34.64
N GLU A 1120 2.25 -15.44 -35.94
CA GLU A 1120 3.10 -14.84 -36.98
C GLU A 1120 3.27 -13.33 -36.78
N SER A 1121 2.20 -12.60 -36.45
CA SER A 1121 2.29 -11.17 -36.16
C SER A 1121 3.10 -10.90 -34.89
N ARG A 1122 2.95 -11.73 -33.85
CA ARG A 1122 3.75 -11.61 -32.62
C ARG A 1122 5.24 -11.88 -32.89
N LEU A 1123 5.55 -12.83 -33.77
CA LEU A 1123 6.92 -13.11 -34.20
C LEU A 1123 7.52 -11.92 -34.96
N THR A 1124 6.75 -11.26 -35.83
CA THR A 1124 7.19 -10.04 -36.52
C THR A 1124 7.51 -8.93 -35.52
N ALA A 1125 6.60 -8.64 -34.59
CA ALA A 1125 6.82 -7.64 -33.55
C ALA A 1125 8.02 -7.98 -32.65
N ALA A 1126 8.20 -9.25 -32.28
CA ALA A 1126 9.34 -9.69 -31.48
C ALA A 1126 10.69 -9.53 -32.21
N LYS A 1127 10.72 -9.69 -33.54
CA LYS A 1127 11.93 -9.42 -34.35
C LYS A 1127 12.22 -7.93 -34.42
N GLU A 1128 11.20 -7.09 -34.59
CA GLU A 1128 11.36 -5.62 -34.58
C GLU A 1128 11.87 -5.12 -33.24
N GLU A 1129 11.35 -5.63 -32.13
CA GLU A 1129 11.84 -5.28 -30.80
C GLU A 1129 13.27 -5.79 -30.58
N LEU A 1130 13.62 -7.01 -31.05
CA LEU A 1130 14.99 -7.51 -31.02
C LEU A 1130 15.96 -6.59 -31.78
N ASP A 1131 15.58 -6.11 -32.96
CA ASP A 1131 16.38 -5.18 -33.76
C ASP A 1131 16.54 -3.83 -33.04
N LYS A 1132 15.47 -3.32 -32.41
CA LYS A 1132 15.49 -2.10 -31.61
C LYS A 1132 16.43 -2.21 -30.42
N VAL A 1133 16.31 -3.24 -29.58
CA VAL A 1133 17.16 -3.40 -28.38
C VAL A 1133 18.61 -3.69 -28.75
N SER A 1134 18.85 -4.30 -29.91
CA SER A 1134 20.21 -4.55 -30.45
C SER A 1134 20.90 -3.28 -30.98
N SER A 1135 20.15 -2.20 -31.19
CA SER A 1135 20.69 -0.93 -31.69
C SER A 1135 21.48 -0.19 -30.62
N LYS A 1136 22.59 0.46 -31.01
CA LYS A 1136 23.35 1.35 -30.10
C LYS A 1136 22.51 2.51 -29.56
N LYS A 1137 21.51 2.97 -30.32
CA LYS A 1137 20.59 4.05 -29.91
C LYS A 1137 19.73 3.66 -28.70
N TYR A 1138 19.52 2.37 -28.47
CA TYR A 1138 18.74 1.91 -27.34
C TYR A 1138 19.39 2.31 -26.00
N LEU A 1139 20.73 2.26 -25.90
CA LEU A 1139 21.44 2.70 -24.69
C LEU A 1139 21.14 4.17 -24.34
N GLU A 1140 21.02 5.04 -25.35
CA GLU A 1140 20.68 6.46 -25.15
C GLU A 1140 19.27 6.61 -24.55
N THR A 1141 18.33 5.72 -24.92
CA THR A 1141 16.97 5.70 -24.35
C THR A 1141 16.92 5.13 -22.94
N LEU A 1142 17.95 4.41 -22.48
CA LEU A 1142 18.00 3.90 -21.12
C LEU A 1142 18.58 4.90 -20.12
N VAL A 1143 19.18 6.00 -20.57
CA VAL A 1143 19.74 7.03 -19.68
C VAL A 1143 18.62 7.69 -18.86
N GLY A 1144 18.76 7.66 -17.53
CA GLY A 1144 17.74 8.13 -16.59
C GLY A 1144 16.75 7.05 -16.14
N THR A 1145 16.96 5.79 -16.53
CA THR A 1145 16.26 4.60 -15.99
C THR A 1145 17.10 3.93 -14.90
N LEU A 1146 16.59 2.82 -14.34
CA LEU A 1146 17.32 2.00 -13.36
C LEU A 1146 18.47 1.17 -13.97
N GLY A 1147 18.41 0.90 -15.28
CA GLY A 1147 19.21 -0.15 -15.92
C GLY A 1147 19.01 -1.51 -15.26
N ARG A 1148 20.05 -2.36 -15.32
CA ARG A 1148 20.06 -3.68 -14.70
C ARG A 1148 21.35 -3.89 -13.91
N GLN A 1149 21.26 -4.57 -12.76
CA GLN A 1149 22.46 -5.02 -12.04
C GLN A 1149 23.33 -5.89 -12.96
N PRO A 1150 24.64 -5.63 -13.09
CA PRO A 1150 25.57 -6.57 -13.69
C PRO A 1150 25.62 -7.83 -12.83
N ILE A 1151 25.37 -8.99 -13.44
CA ILE A 1151 25.43 -10.30 -12.76
C ILE A 1151 26.51 -11.08 -13.47
N GLU A 1152 27.61 -11.35 -12.77
CA GLU A 1152 28.67 -12.23 -13.26
C GLU A 1152 28.14 -13.68 -13.31
N LYS A 1153 28.52 -14.41 -14.36
CA LYS A 1153 28.09 -15.80 -14.60
C LYS A 1153 29.05 -16.80 -14.00
#